data_AF-A0A5N4D4V2-F1
#
_entry.id   AF-A0A5N4D4V2-F1
#
_cell.length_a   1.000
_cell.length_b   1.000
_cell.length_c   1.000
_cell.angle_alpha   90.00
_cell.angle_beta   90.00
_cell.angle_gamma   90.00
#
_symmetry.space_group_name_H-M   'P 1'
#
loop_
_entity.id
_entity.type
_entity.pdbx_description
1 polymer ?
#
loop_
_entity_poly.entity_id
_entity_poly.type
_entity_poly.pdbx_seq_one_letter_code
_entity_poly.pdbx_strand_id
1 'polypeptide(L)'
;MAALEEEFTLTAVPLGSGPDGPLGVEPSDKTDQFLVTDSGRTVILYKVSDQKPLGSWSVKQGQIITCPAVCNFQTGEFIVVHDNKVLRIWNNEDVNLDKVFKATLSAEVYRIHSIQGTEPLVLFKEGAVRSLEALLEEPQQKIETVISDEEVIKWTKFFMVFRHPVLIFITEKHGNYFAYVQKFNSRILSKYTLVLGQEENSVIQSFSTSVDRKFISLMSLSSDGCVYETLIPIHPSDPEKNQRVVRSLLLKSAVSGNARSGVGLMVLDQDHLAVLGPPLPTSKECLSIWNIKFQTLQTSKELPQGTSGQLWYYGENLFMLHGKFLTVIPYKCEVSSLAGALGKLKHSQDPGTHAIPHFVNWEASQESGLGSQNSEQSKRIKESEKHIEVELRKFLAIKRTPDFHTIIGDTVIGLLERCKTEPSFYPRNSLMQLIQTHVLSYSLCPGLMEIALEKTDVQMLQLCLQQFPDIPESVTCACLKIFLGIGDDSLQETDINMESVSDYANTVQGEKMEEQAEILQNGFNLEEDNCENCAQQLSAKPQAAVEEAALCPVIPKRAALLNAILHSAYSETFLLPHLKGIPAQHITLFLQYLYFLYLKCSENVTMTLPGIHPPTLNQIMDWICLLLDANFTVVVMIPEAKRLLLSLYKFVKSQISICSELNKIEVGFRELQKLNQEKNNRELYSIEVLELF
;
A
#
# COMPACT_ATOMS: atom_id res chain seq x y z
N MET A 1 -5.88 2.37 -5.27
CA MET A 1 -6.08 2.18 -6.73
C MET A 1 -5.94 3.53 -7.42
N ALA A 2 -5.75 3.61 -8.73
CA ALA A 2 -5.81 4.91 -9.39
C ALA A 2 -7.23 5.50 -9.34
N ALA A 3 -7.29 6.80 -9.10
CA ALA A 3 -8.54 7.55 -9.01
C ALA A 3 -8.42 8.85 -9.81
N LEU A 4 -9.52 9.20 -10.49
CA LEU A 4 -9.71 10.52 -11.08
C LEU A 4 -10.51 11.34 -10.07
N GLU A 5 -10.00 12.49 -9.67
CA GLU A 5 -10.66 13.39 -8.72
C GLU A 5 -11.69 14.30 -9.43
N GLU A 6 -12.31 15.20 -8.67
CA GLU A 6 -13.27 16.16 -9.20
C GLU A 6 -12.60 17.08 -10.22
N GLU A 7 -13.24 17.24 -11.39
CA GLU A 7 -12.71 18.08 -12.45
C GLU A 7 -13.13 19.53 -12.28
N PHE A 8 -12.31 20.43 -12.82
CA PHE A 8 -12.68 21.83 -12.91
C PHE A 8 -12.22 22.43 -14.24
N THR A 9 -12.93 23.46 -14.67
CA THR A 9 -12.67 24.15 -15.93
C THR A 9 -11.74 25.33 -15.72
N LEU A 10 -10.61 25.38 -16.43
CA LEU A 10 -9.65 26.49 -16.36
C LEU A 10 -10.08 27.72 -17.17
N THR A 11 -10.72 27.50 -18.31
CA THR A 11 -11.05 28.56 -19.26
C THR A 11 -12.56 28.72 -19.36
N ALA A 12 -13.09 29.89 -18.99
CA ALA A 12 -14.47 30.26 -19.31
C ALA A 12 -14.64 30.72 -20.77
N VAL A 13 -13.53 30.99 -21.47
CA VAL A 13 -13.51 31.36 -22.89
C VAL A 13 -13.41 30.08 -23.73
N PRO A 14 -14.25 29.91 -24.77
CA PRO A 14 -14.11 28.80 -25.71
C PRO A 14 -12.73 28.82 -26.36
N LEU A 15 -11.92 27.80 -26.11
CA LEU A 15 -10.68 27.58 -26.85
C LEU A 15 -11.02 26.88 -28.18
N GLY A 16 -10.28 27.20 -29.24
CA GLY A 16 -10.47 26.58 -30.55
C GLY A 16 -11.53 27.24 -31.44
N SER A 17 -11.18 28.35 -32.09
CA SER A 17 -11.79 28.73 -33.37
C SER A 17 -11.19 27.97 -34.57
N GLY A 18 -10.18 27.11 -34.33
CA GLY A 18 -9.54 26.25 -35.33
C GLY A 18 -9.94 24.77 -35.20
N PRO A 19 -9.70 23.95 -36.25
CA PRO A 19 -10.14 22.56 -36.31
C PRO A 19 -9.50 21.61 -35.27
N ASP A 20 -8.37 21.98 -34.65
CA ASP A 20 -7.53 21.06 -33.85
C ASP A 20 -7.40 21.41 -32.35
N GLY A 21 -8.23 22.31 -31.79
CA GLY A 21 -8.14 22.70 -30.37
C GLY A 21 -6.92 23.57 -30.04
N PRO A 22 -6.49 23.70 -28.76
CA PRO A 22 -5.30 24.47 -28.40
C PRO A 22 -4.00 23.78 -28.88
N LEU A 23 -2.93 24.55 -29.12
CA LEU A 23 -1.65 24.01 -29.59
C LEU A 23 -0.91 23.24 -28.50
N GLY A 24 -1.05 23.66 -27.24
CA GLY A 24 -0.41 22.98 -26.13
C GLY A 24 -0.61 23.67 -24.78
N VAL A 25 -0.43 22.87 -23.73
CA VAL A 25 -0.29 23.31 -22.35
C VAL A 25 1.16 23.02 -21.95
N GLU A 26 1.89 23.99 -21.43
CA GLU A 26 3.29 23.84 -21.01
C GLU A 26 3.52 24.50 -19.62
N PRO A 27 4.44 24.00 -18.79
CA PRO A 27 4.66 24.52 -17.45
C PRO A 27 5.48 25.82 -17.46
N SER A 28 5.26 26.67 -16.44
CA SER A 28 6.06 27.86 -16.15
C SER A 28 7.22 27.57 -15.19
N ASP A 29 8.09 28.56 -15.00
CA ASP A 29 9.12 28.64 -13.96
C ASP A 29 8.59 28.40 -12.53
N LYS A 30 7.34 28.77 -12.26
CA LYS A 30 6.66 28.63 -10.97
C LYS A 30 5.79 27.38 -10.92
N THR A 31 5.77 26.74 -9.75
CA THR A 31 4.86 25.63 -9.48
C THR A 31 3.41 26.06 -9.65
N ASP A 32 2.57 25.16 -10.16
CA ASP A 32 1.13 25.39 -10.37
C ASP A 32 0.79 26.50 -11.40
N GLN A 33 1.75 26.94 -12.21
CA GLN A 33 1.54 27.89 -13.30
C GLN A 33 1.79 27.25 -14.67
N PHE A 34 0.85 27.46 -15.59
CA PHE A 34 0.84 26.81 -16.90
C PHE A 34 0.50 27.78 -18.02
N LEU A 35 1.27 27.71 -19.11
CA LEU A 35 1.03 28.42 -20.36
C LEU A 35 0.08 27.59 -21.23
N VAL A 36 -1.07 28.17 -21.55
CA VAL A 36 -2.02 27.62 -22.50
C VAL A 36 -1.88 28.41 -23.80
N THR A 37 -1.48 27.73 -24.87
CA THR A 37 -1.36 28.33 -26.20
C THR A 37 -2.57 27.94 -27.03
N ASP A 38 -3.41 28.91 -27.36
CA ASP A 38 -4.57 28.70 -28.25
C ASP A 38 -4.13 28.66 -29.72
N SER A 39 -4.84 27.91 -30.57
CA SER A 39 -4.48 27.69 -32.00
C SER A 39 -4.69 28.89 -32.92
N GLY A 40 -4.94 30.05 -32.35
CA GLY A 40 -4.95 31.31 -33.07
C GLY A 40 -3.72 32.14 -32.77
N ARG A 41 -3.85 32.97 -31.73
CA ARG A 41 -2.99 34.14 -31.55
C ARG A 41 -2.57 34.39 -30.12
N THR A 42 -3.09 33.63 -29.17
CA THR A 42 -3.04 34.00 -27.76
C THR A 42 -2.34 32.95 -26.93
N VAL A 43 -1.45 33.42 -26.07
CA VAL A 43 -0.82 32.66 -24.99
C VAL A 43 -1.38 33.20 -23.68
N ILE A 44 -1.87 32.32 -22.81
CA ILE A 44 -2.42 32.70 -21.50
C ILE A 44 -1.69 31.93 -20.41
N LEU A 45 -1.17 32.64 -19.41
CA LEU A 45 -0.60 32.03 -18.21
C LEU A 45 -1.71 31.86 -17.18
N TYR A 46 -1.92 30.63 -16.72
CA TYR A 46 -2.90 30.28 -15.68
C TYR A 46 -2.21 29.86 -14.40
N LYS A 47 -2.82 30.21 -13.26
CA LYS A 47 -2.59 29.52 -12.00
C LYS A 47 -3.71 28.53 -11.77
N VAL A 48 -3.38 27.24 -11.71
CA VAL A 48 -4.37 26.16 -11.79
C VAL A 48 -5.16 26.02 -10.50
N SER A 49 -4.52 26.11 -9.33
CA SER A 49 -5.20 26.08 -8.02
C SER A 49 -6.25 27.19 -7.85
N ASP A 50 -5.98 28.38 -8.37
CA ASP A 50 -6.88 29.53 -8.25
C ASP A 50 -7.89 29.64 -9.41
N GLN A 51 -7.75 28.79 -10.45
CA GLN A 51 -8.53 28.83 -11.69
C GLN A 51 -8.53 30.21 -12.36
N LYS A 52 -7.41 30.94 -12.27
CA LYS A 52 -7.30 32.34 -12.72
C LYS A 52 -6.22 32.54 -13.77
N PRO A 53 -6.52 33.29 -14.85
CA PRO A 53 -5.47 33.79 -15.73
C PRO A 53 -4.66 34.86 -15.01
N LEU A 54 -3.34 34.73 -15.05
CA LEU A 54 -2.37 35.69 -14.52
C LEU A 54 -1.91 36.69 -15.60
N GLY A 55 -1.85 36.24 -16.85
CA GLY A 55 -1.42 37.06 -17.98
C GLY A 55 -1.94 36.52 -19.31
N SER A 56 -2.14 37.40 -20.28
CA SER A 56 -2.60 37.04 -21.62
C SER A 56 -1.90 37.90 -22.65
N TRP A 57 -1.31 37.25 -23.63
CA TRP A 57 -0.50 37.88 -24.67
C TRP A 57 -0.94 37.41 -26.04
N SER A 58 -1.14 38.35 -26.97
CA SER A 58 -1.58 38.02 -28.31
C SER A 58 -0.67 38.60 -29.39
N VAL A 59 -0.43 37.85 -30.46
CA VAL A 59 0.25 38.34 -31.67
C VAL A 59 -0.68 39.22 -32.51
N LYS A 60 -0.13 40.00 -33.46
CA LYS A 60 -0.93 40.91 -34.30
C LYS A 60 -2.00 40.16 -35.08
N GLN A 61 -3.06 40.89 -35.43
CA GLN A 61 -4.04 40.42 -36.40
C GLN A 61 -3.33 40.06 -37.72
N GLY A 62 -3.58 38.83 -38.20
CA GLY A 62 -2.94 38.26 -39.38
C GLY A 62 -1.73 37.37 -39.11
N GLN A 63 -1.13 37.44 -37.91
CA GLN A 63 -0.12 36.49 -37.46
C GLN A 63 -0.77 35.29 -36.79
N ILE A 64 -0.10 34.14 -36.82
CA ILE A 64 -0.58 32.89 -36.22
C ILE A 64 0.56 32.25 -35.43
N ILE A 65 0.26 31.84 -34.19
CA ILE A 65 1.20 31.05 -33.39
C ILE A 65 1.24 29.63 -33.97
N THR A 66 2.43 29.10 -34.24
CA THR A 66 2.60 27.83 -34.97
C THR A 66 3.10 26.69 -34.09
N CYS A 67 3.57 26.96 -32.88
CA CYS A 67 3.92 25.94 -31.91
C CYS A 67 3.59 26.40 -30.47
N PRO A 68 3.49 25.48 -29.49
CA PRO A 68 3.26 25.83 -28.09
C PRO A 68 4.31 26.83 -27.58
N ALA A 69 3.86 27.81 -26.80
CA ALA A 69 4.76 28.68 -26.04
C ALA A 69 5.35 27.90 -24.87
N VAL A 70 6.63 28.15 -24.56
CA VAL A 70 7.36 27.48 -23.47
C VAL A 70 8.04 28.50 -22.57
N CYS A 71 8.29 28.12 -21.32
CA CYS A 71 9.11 28.90 -20.40
C CYS A 71 10.58 28.47 -20.51
N ASN A 72 11.50 29.43 -20.55
CA ASN A 72 12.90 29.19 -20.27
C ASN A 72 13.09 29.09 -18.75
N PHE A 73 13.40 27.90 -18.24
CA PHE A 73 13.57 27.69 -16.80
C PHE A 73 14.84 28.31 -16.23
N GLN A 74 15.80 28.72 -17.07
CA GLN A 74 17.03 29.38 -16.62
C GLN A 74 16.84 30.88 -16.44
N THR A 75 16.06 31.53 -17.32
CA THR A 75 15.85 32.99 -17.30
C THR A 75 14.49 33.41 -16.75
N GLY A 76 13.50 32.51 -16.74
CA GLY A 76 12.10 32.82 -16.40
C GLY A 76 11.34 33.52 -17.54
N GLU A 77 11.94 33.65 -18.72
CA GLU A 77 11.32 34.27 -19.89
C GLU A 77 10.47 33.26 -20.68
N PHE A 78 9.45 33.74 -21.36
CA PHE A 78 8.59 32.96 -22.23
C PHE A 78 9.02 33.09 -23.68
N ILE A 79 8.87 32.00 -24.43
CA ILE A 79 9.31 31.89 -25.83
C ILE A 79 8.16 31.35 -26.66
N VAL A 80 7.94 31.95 -27.83
CA VAL A 80 6.94 31.50 -28.80
C VAL A 80 7.44 31.70 -30.21
N VAL A 81 6.99 30.85 -31.13
CA VAL A 81 7.20 31.04 -32.57
C VAL A 81 5.86 31.29 -33.23
N HIS A 82 5.82 32.33 -34.05
CA HIS A 82 4.70 32.62 -34.93
C HIS A 82 5.15 32.61 -36.40
N ASP A 83 4.19 32.37 -37.29
CA ASP A 83 4.38 32.29 -38.73
C ASP A 83 5.55 31.35 -39.14
N ASN A 84 5.69 30.24 -38.40
CA ASN A 84 6.70 29.18 -38.56
C ASN A 84 8.18 29.58 -38.37
N LYS A 85 8.55 30.86 -38.42
CA LYS A 85 9.97 31.29 -38.43
C LYS A 85 10.31 32.40 -37.45
N VAL A 86 9.32 33.10 -36.90
CA VAL A 86 9.56 34.30 -36.11
C VAL A 86 9.49 33.95 -34.63
N LEU A 87 10.64 33.99 -33.97
CA LEU A 87 10.80 33.75 -32.55
C LEU A 87 10.61 35.06 -31.77
N ARG A 88 9.84 34.99 -30.68
CA ARG A 88 9.70 36.08 -29.70
C ARG A 88 10.03 35.61 -28.30
N ILE A 89 10.65 36.49 -27.52
CA ILE A 89 10.99 36.27 -26.11
C ILE A 89 10.44 37.43 -25.29
N TRP A 90 9.73 37.14 -24.20
CA TRP A 90 9.13 38.13 -23.31
C TRP A 90 9.08 37.64 -21.87
N ASN A 91 8.77 38.53 -20.93
CA ASN A 91 8.58 38.20 -19.52
C ASN A 91 7.14 38.54 -19.06
N ASN A 92 6.84 38.28 -17.79
CA ASN A 92 5.51 38.54 -17.25
C ASN A 92 5.15 40.05 -17.11
N GLU A 93 6.14 40.94 -17.16
CA GLU A 93 5.96 42.40 -17.06
C GLU A 93 5.63 43.02 -18.43
N ASP A 94 5.96 42.33 -19.52
CA ASP A 94 5.69 42.79 -20.88
C ASP A 94 4.20 42.78 -21.20
N VAL A 95 3.64 43.95 -21.51
CA VAL A 95 2.19 44.09 -21.80
C VAL A 95 1.84 43.71 -23.25
N ASN A 96 2.79 43.84 -24.19
CA ASN A 96 2.52 43.66 -25.61
C ASN A 96 3.64 42.90 -26.32
N LEU A 97 3.33 41.71 -26.84
CA LEU A 97 4.25 40.87 -27.61
C LEU A 97 4.90 41.59 -28.79
N ASP A 98 4.30 42.64 -29.35
CA ASP A 98 4.87 43.34 -30.49
C ASP A 98 6.12 44.12 -30.21
N LYS A 99 6.31 44.55 -28.96
CA LYS A 99 7.42 45.39 -28.55
C LYS A 99 8.57 44.60 -27.96
N VAL A 100 8.37 43.31 -27.72
CA VAL A 100 9.35 42.42 -27.11
C VAL A 100 10.40 41.98 -28.13
N PHE A 101 11.41 41.26 -27.65
CA PHE A 101 12.46 40.74 -28.52
C PHE A 101 11.89 39.89 -29.67
N LYS A 102 12.46 40.05 -30.86
CA LYS A 102 12.03 39.37 -32.08
C LYS A 102 13.26 38.95 -32.90
N ALA A 103 13.34 37.67 -33.24
CA ALA A 103 14.31 37.13 -34.19
C ALA A 103 13.59 36.37 -35.30
N THR A 104 14.06 36.49 -36.54
CA THR A 104 13.57 35.68 -37.66
C THR A 104 14.60 34.61 -37.95
N LEU A 105 14.18 33.35 -37.97
CA LEU A 105 15.03 32.19 -38.20
C LEU A 105 15.12 31.86 -39.71
N SER A 106 16.18 31.19 -40.12
CA SER A 106 16.41 30.81 -41.53
C SER A 106 15.47 29.69 -42.01
N ALA A 107 15.08 28.78 -41.13
CA ALA A 107 14.24 27.61 -41.42
C ALA A 107 12.95 27.57 -40.57
N GLU A 108 11.99 26.74 -40.99
CA GLU A 108 10.71 26.58 -40.28
C GLU A 108 10.84 25.73 -39.02
N VAL A 109 10.35 26.26 -37.91
CA VAL A 109 10.31 25.59 -36.61
C VAL A 109 9.12 24.63 -36.57
N TYR A 110 9.38 23.42 -36.07
CA TYR A 110 8.36 22.45 -35.73
C TYR A 110 7.88 22.66 -34.29
N ARG A 111 8.80 22.65 -33.31
CA ARG A 111 8.47 22.80 -31.88
C ARG A 111 9.67 23.31 -31.08
N ILE A 112 9.38 24.04 -30.00
CA ILE A 112 10.36 24.37 -28.97
C ILE A 112 10.14 23.43 -27.79
N HIS A 113 11.23 22.85 -27.28
CA HIS A 113 11.23 22.03 -26.09
C HIS A 113 11.96 22.73 -24.96
N SER A 114 11.37 22.71 -23.77
CA SER A 114 11.99 23.25 -22.56
C SER A 114 11.71 22.32 -21.39
N ILE A 115 12.75 22.03 -20.60
CA ILE A 115 12.67 21.28 -19.35
C ILE A 115 13.61 21.92 -18.33
N GLN A 116 13.32 21.71 -17.04
CA GLN A 116 14.13 22.28 -15.97
C GLN A 116 15.58 21.80 -16.02
N GLY A 117 16.51 22.74 -15.78
CA GLY A 117 17.95 22.45 -15.73
C GLY A 117 18.64 22.41 -17.09
N THR A 118 17.95 22.69 -18.19
CA THR A 118 18.53 22.79 -19.53
C THR A 118 18.05 24.04 -20.25
N GLU A 119 18.86 24.51 -21.19
CA GLU A 119 18.48 25.54 -22.15
C GLU A 119 17.38 25.02 -23.11
N PRO A 120 16.42 25.87 -23.53
CA PRO A 120 15.43 25.49 -24.53
C PRO A 120 16.06 25.07 -25.87
N LEU A 121 15.46 24.05 -26.48
CA LEU A 121 15.88 23.51 -27.77
C LEU A 121 14.81 23.73 -28.84
N VAL A 122 15.25 24.15 -30.02
CA VAL A 122 14.38 24.40 -31.17
C VAL A 122 14.56 23.25 -32.17
N LEU A 123 13.49 22.50 -32.41
CA LEU A 123 13.40 21.48 -33.44
C LEU A 123 12.77 22.08 -34.70
N PHE A 124 13.47 21.97 -35.82
CA PHE A 124 13.01 22.43 -37.13
C PHE A 124 12.20 21.33 -37.86
N LYS A 125 11.35 21.72 -38.81
CA LYS A 125 10.52 20.78 -39.59
C LYS A 125 11.34 19.73 -40.33
N GLU A 126 12.56 20.10 -40.74
CA GLU A 126 13.53 19.22 -41.41
C GLU A 126 14.38 18.36 -40.44
N GLY A 127 14.01 18.32 -39.16
CA GLY A 127 14.61 17.44 -38.14
C GLY A 127 15.88 17.95 -37.45
N ALA A 128 16.47 19.05 -37.94
CA ALA A 128 17.60 19.68 -37.24
C ALA A 128 17.19 20.26 -35.88
N VAL A 129 18.15 20.25 -34.95
CA VAL A 129 17.96 20.78 -33.60
C VAL A 129 19.06 21.79 -33.28
N ARG A 130 18.67 22.91 -32.67
CA ARG A 130 19.60 23.93 -32.16
C ARG A 130 19.21 24.37 -30.77
N SER A 131 20.21 24.81 -30.00
CA SER A 131 19.95 25.49 -28.73
C SER A 131 19.48 26.92 -29.02
N LEU A 132 18.72 27.50 -28.10
CA LEU A 132 18.19 28.84 -28.22
C LEU A 132 19.30 29.91 -28.30
N GLU A 133 20.29 29.87 -27.41
CA GLU A 133 21.47 30.73 -27.34
C GLU A 133 22.20 30.76 -28.68
N ALA A 134 22.49 29.60 -29.27
CA ALA A 134 23.12 29.53 -30.58
C ALA A 134 22.28 30.21 -31.68
N LEU A 135 20.95 30.11 -31.60
CA LEU A 135 20.04 30.80 -32.52
C LEU A 135 19.92 32.30 -32.23
N LEU A 136 20.12 32.74 -30.99
CA LEU A 136 20.11 34.16 -30.62
C LEU A 136 21.41 34.85 -31.06
N GLU A 137 22.55 34.15 -31.00
CA GLU A 137 23.83 34.63 -31.53
C GLU A 137 23.81 34.77 -33.05
N GLU A 138 23.30 33.76 -33.77
CA GLU A 138 23.21 33.76 -35.23
C GLU A 138 21.84 33.24 -35.73
N PRO A 139 20.79 34.08 -35.78
CA PRO A 139 19.43 33.65 -36.17
C PRO A 139 19.31 33.17 -37.61
N GLN A 140 20.16 33.68 -38.50
CA GLN A 140 20.18 33.36 -39.93
C GLN A 140 21.20 32.25 -40.29
N GLN A 141 21.71 31.53 -39.28
CA GLN A 141 22.60 30.40 -39.50
C GLN A 141 21.99 29.35 -40.43
N LYS A 142 22.84 28.62 -41.14
CA LYS A 142 22.38 27.52 -42.00
C LYS A 142 21.89 26.36 -41.15
N ILE A 143 20.66 25.92 -41.39
CA ILE A 143 20.06 24.74 -40.76
C ILE A 143 20.14 23.57 -41.73
N GLU A 144 20.72 22.44 -41.29
CA GLU A 144 20.79 21.24 -42.11
C GLU A 144 19.44 20.51 -42.22
N THR A 145 19.29 19.71 -43.27
CA THR A 145 18.19 18.77 -43.44
C THR A 145 18.63 17.41 -42.90
N VAL A 146 17.92 16.91 -41.90
CA VAL A 146 18.26 15.66 -41.19
C VAL A 146 17.38 14.50 -41.64
N ILE A 147 16.10 14.78 -41.89
CA ILE A 147 15.12 13.79 -42.37
C ILE A 147 14.97 13.89 -43.90
N SER A 148 14.41 12.86 -44.54
CA SER A 148 14.20 12.91 -46.00
C SER A 148 13.04 13.83 -46.38
N ASP A 149 13.03 14.41 -47.58
CA ASP A 149 12.02 15.37 -48.07
C ASP A 149 10.53 14.90 -48.00
N GLU A 150 10.29 13.60 -47.86
CA GLU A 150 8.94 13.00 -47.73
C GLU A 150 8.63 12.51 -46.30
N GLU A 151 9.59 12.57 -45.38
CA GLU A 151 9.40 12.22 -43.97
C GLU A 151 8.78 13.41 -43.23
N VAL A 152 7.65 13.20 -42.54
CA VAL A 152 6.97 14.24 -41.76
C VAL A 152 7.03 13.90 -40.28
N ILE A 153 7.46 14.85 -39.44
CA ILE A 153 7.45 14.70 -37.98
C ILE A 153 5.99 14.63 -37.49
N LYS A 154 5.68 13.60 -36.70
CA LYS A 154 4.35 13.36 -36.13
C LYS A 154 4.30 13.57 -34.63
N TRP A 155 5.40 13.32 -33.93
CA TRP A 155 5.43 13.35 -32.48
C TRP A 155 6.84 13.60 -31.96
N THR A 156 6.94 14.25 -30.79
CA THR A 156 8.22 14.68 -30.20
C THR A 156 8.13 14.67 -28.68
N LYS A 157 9.22 14.30 -28.00
CA LYS A 157 9.36 14.47 -26.55
C LYS A 157 10.81 14.72 -26.16
N PHE A 158 10.97 15.56 -25.14
CA PHE A 158 12.25 15.92 -24.56
C PHE A 158 12.25 15.58 -23.07
N PHE A 159 13.31 14.93 -22.60
CA PHE A 159 13.45 14.51 -21.20
C PHE A 159 14.91 14.37 -20.77
N MET A 160 15.13 14.28 -19.45
CA MET A 160 16.45 14.06 -18.86
C MET A 160 16.68 12.57 -18.57
N VAL A 161 17.79 12.01 -19.08
CA VAL A 161 18.27 10.66 -18.75
C VAL A 161 19.61 10.80 -18.04
N PHE A 162 19.70 10.45 -16.75
CA PHE A 162 20.92 10.60 -15.95
C PHE A 162 21.58 11.99 -16.05
N ARG A 163 20.78 13.06 -15.97
CA ARG A 163 21.23 14.46 -16.14
C ARG A 163 21.72 14.80 -17.56
N HIS A 164 21.46 13.95 -18.55
CA HIS A 164 21.73 14.25 -19.95
C HIS A 164 20.41 14.49 -20.71
N PRO A 165 20.28 15.62 -21.42
CA PRO A 165 19.11 15.88 -22.24
C PRO A 165 19.08 14.93 -23.44
N VAL A 166 17.92 14.34 -23.67
CA VAL A 166 17.64 13.45 -24.81
C VAL A 166 16.34 13.91 -25.46
N LEU A 167 16.41 14.16 -26.78
CA LEU A 167 15.25 14.45 -27.61
C LEU A 167 14.92 13.21 -28.45
N ILE A 168 13.65 12.82 -28.46
CA ILE A 168 13.13 11.82 -29.38
C ILE A 168 12.04 12.45 -30.24
N PHE A 169 12.05 12.14 -31.54
CA PHE A 169 10.95 12.49 -32.43
C PHE A 169 10.63 11.35 -33.39
N ILE A 170 9.35 11.19 -33.69
CA ILE A 170 8.82 10.17 -34.59
C ILE A 170 8.41 10.84 -35.90
N THR A 171 8.80 10.22 -37.00
CA THR A 171 8.45 10.64 -38.36
C THR A 171 7.64 9.55 -39.05
N GLU A 172 6.87 9.93 -40.06
CA GLU A 172 6.13 9.02 -40.94
C GLU A 172 6.54 9.26 -42.40
N LYS A 173 6.76 8.18 -43.15
CA LYS A 173 6.95 8.19 -44.61
C LYS A 173 6.23 6.99 -45.22
N HIS A 174 5.23 7.25 -46.07
CA HIS A 174 4.45 6.20 -46.75
C HIS A 174 3.92 5.11 -45.80
N GLY A 175 3.41 5.50 -44.62
CA GLY A 175 2.90 4.57 -43.60
C GLY A 175 3.98 3.86 -42.76
N ASN A 176 5.27 4.07 -43.05
CA ASN A 176 6.36 3.59 -42.19
C ASN A 176 6.75 4.65 -41.18
N TYR A 177 7.01 4.23 -39.94
CA TYR A 177 7.42 5.13 -38.87
C TYR A 177 8.89 4.97 -38.51
N PHE A 178 9.56 6.10 -38.25
CA PHE A 178 10.96 6.12 -37.81
C PHE A 178 11.09 6.94 -36.54
N ALA A 179 11.87 6.44 -35.58
CA ALA A 179 12.24 7.18 -34.39
C ALA A 179 13.67 7.72 -34.52
N TYR A 180 13.83 8.99 -34.23
CA TYR A 180 15.12 9.67 -34.16
C TYR A 180 15.41 10.03 -32.71
N VAL A 181 16.57 9.59 -32.20
CA VAL A 181 17.00 9.87 -30.82
C VAL A 181 18.27 10.70 -30.88
N GLN A 182 18.20 11.94 -30.40
CA GLN A 182 19.31 12.89 -30.34
C GLN A 182 19.81 13.02 -28.90
N LYS A 183 21.10 12.79 -28.70
CA LYS A 183 21.80 13.07 -27.45
C LYS A 183 22.70 14.28 -27.59
N PHE A 184 22.53 15.27 -26.73
CA PHE A 184 23.30 16.53 -26.86
C PHE A 184 24.70 16.44 -26.25
N ASN A 185 24.93 15.56 -25.26
CA ASN A 185 26.25 15.37 -24.64
C ASN A 185 27.29 14.79 -25.61
N SER A 186 26.87 13.86 -26.45
CA SER A 186 27.70 13.12 -27.40
C SER A 186 27.48 13.58 -28.84
N ARG A 187 26.47 14.45 -29.08
CA ARG A 187 26.02 14.92 -30.40
C ARG A 187 25.69 13.78 -31.37
N ILE A 188 25.27 12.64 -30.82
CA ILE A 188 24.90 11.47 -31.61
C ILE A 188 23.41 11.53 -31.92
N LEU A 189 23.09 11.43 -33.21
CA LEU A 189 21.76 11.15 -33.72
C LEU A 189 21.67 9.66 -34.09
N SER A 190 20.63 8.98 -33.66
CA SER A 190 20.40 7.58 -34.03
C SER A 190 19.01 7.40 -34.62
N LYS A 191 18.94 6.69 -35.76
CA LYS A 191 17.69 6.39 -36.48
C LYS A 191 17.27 4.95 -36.22
N TYR A 192 15.99 4.77 -35.90
CA TYR A 192 15.37 3.46 -35.71
C TYR A 192 14.13 3.34 -36.60
N THR A 193 14.00 2.20 -37.27
CA THR A 193 12.78 1.85 -38.02
C THR A 193 11.83 1.11 -37.10
N LEU A 194 10.62 1.65 -36.93
CA LEU A 194 9.57 1.03 -36.11
C LEU A 194 8.84 -0.02 -36.96
N VAL A 195 9.07 -1.30 -36.65
CA VAL A 195 8.43 -2.40 -37.37
C VAL A 195 7.05 -2.66 -36.78
N LEU A 196 6.01 -2.37 -37.58
CA LEU A 196 4.63 -2.76 -37.29
C LEU A 196 4.52 -4.29 -37.45
N GLY A 197 3.75 -4.96 -36.56
CA GLY A 197 3.59 -6.42 -36.56
C GLY A 197 2.79 -6.95 -37.78
N GLN A 198 2.37 -8.22 -37.75
CA GLN A 198 1.59 -8.89 -38.82
C GLN A 198 0.17 -8.31 -39.07
N GLU A 199 -0.19 -7.19 -38.45
CA GLU A 199 -1.48 -6.53 -38.61
C GLU A 199 -1.44 -5.65 -39.86
N GLU A 200 -1.77 -6.24 -41.00
CA GLU A 200 -1.91 -5.52 -42.25
C GLU A 200 -2.96 -4.40 -42.08
N ASN A 201 -2.51 -3.14 -42.23
CA ASN A 201 -3.32 -1.91 -42.26
C ASN A 201 -3.64 -1.19 -40.93
N SER A 202 -2.96 -1.50 -39.80
CA SER A 202 -3.12 -0.69 -38.58
C SER A 202 -2.36 0.65 -38.69
N VAL A 203 -3.02 1.78 -38.46
CA VAL A 203 -2.40 3.12 -38.43
C VAL A 203 -2.20 3.54 -36.96
N ILE A 204 -1.04 4.12 -36.64
CA ILE A 204 -0.79 4.65 -35.29
C ILE A 204 -1.52 5.98 -35.12
N GLN A 205 -2.36 6.07 -34.11
CA GLN A 205 -3.18 7.24 -33.80
C GLN A 205 -2.53 8.18 -32.79
N SER A 206 -1.83 7.63 -31.79
CA SER A 206 -1.18 8.42 -30.74
C SER A 206 0.08 7.76 -30.23
N PHE A 207 1.01 8.57 -29.73
CA PHE A 207 2.26 8.15 -29.11
C PHE A 207 2.40 8.76 -27.72
N SER A 208 3.01 7.98 -26.83
CA SER A 208 3.52 8.45 -25.55
C SER A 208 4.81 7.72 -25.22
N THR A 209 5.64 8.26 -24.34
CA THR A 209 6.87 7.60 -23.92
C THR A 209 7.04 7.62 -22.43
N SER A 210 7.59 6.53 -21.90
CA SER A 210 8.35 6.55 -20.65
C SER A 210 9.82 6.27 -20.94
N VAL A 211 10.69 6.65 -20.01
CA VAL A 211 12.12 6.45 -20.16
C VAL A 211 12.68 5.76 -18.94
N ASP A 212 13.45 4.70 -19.18
CA ASP A 212 14.33 4.08 -18.21
C ASP A 212 15.79 4.39 -18.55
N ARG A 213 16.71 4.00 -17.67
CA ARG A 213 18.17 4.10 -17.80
C ARG A 213 18.70 3.56 -19.13
N LYS A 214 18.10 2.50 -19.67
CA LYS A 214 18.62 1.79 -20.85
C LYS A 214 17.80 2.02 -22.11
N PHE A 215 16.49 2.08 -21.97
CA PHE A 215 15.55 2.11 -23.09
C PHE A 215 14.55 3.25 -22.94
N ILE A 216 14.16 3.83 -24.07
CA ILE A 216 12.96 4.63 -24.19
C ILE A 216 11.85 3.66 -24.54
N SER A 217 10.86 3.55 -23.67
CA SER A 217 9.66 2.78 -23.96
C SER A 217 8.67 3.69 -24.67
N LEU A 218 8.45 3.44 -25.96
CA LEU A 218 7.50 4.14 -26.81
C LEU A 218 6.19 3.36 -26.85
N MET A 219 5.16 3.90 -26.21
CA MET A 219 3.81 3.39 -26.27
C MET A 219 3.07 4.01 -27.45
N SER A 220 2.40 3.19 -28.24
CA SER A 220 1.65 3.60 -29.42
C SER A 220 0.26 3.00 -29.40
N LEU A 221 -0.74 3.83 -29.65
CA LEU A 221 -2.13 3.40 -29.77
C LEU A 221 -2.48 3.28 -31.25
N SER A 222 -2.88 2.09 -31.65
CA SER A 222 -3.18 1.78 -33.05
C SER A 222 -4.69 1.79 -33.31
N SER A 223 -5.07 1.93 -34.59
CA SER A 223 -6.46 1.99 -35.04
C SER A 223 -7.29 0.73 -34.75
N ASP A 224 -6.64 -0.38 -34.40
CA ASP A 224 -7.28 -1.61 -33.95
C ASP A 224 -7.75 -1.54 -32.47
N GLY A 225 -7.46 -0.43 -31.78
CA GLY A 225 -7.81 -0.20 -30.40
C GLY A 225 -6.81 -0.79 -29.39
N CYS A 226 -5.68 -1.32 -29.86
CA CYS A 226 -4.65 -1.89 -29.00
C CYS A 226 -3.52 -0.90 -28.74
N VAL A 227 -2.91 -1.02 -27.56
CA VAL A 227 -1.70 -0.29 -27.18
C VAL A 227 -0.52 -1.23 -27.35
N TYR A 228 0.51 -0.76 -28.05
CA TYR A 228 1.77 -1.47 -28.25
C TYR A 228 2.92 -0.71 -27.59
N GLU A 229 3.90 -1.46 -27.10
CA GLU A 229 5.15 -0.95 -26.56
C GLU A 229 6.30 -1.22 -27.53
N THR A 230 7.18 -0.25 -27.75
CA THR A 230 8.42 -0.43 -28.51
C THR A 230 9.59 0.05 -27.67
N LEU A 231 10.54 -0.84 -27.39
CA LEU A 231 11.74 -0.50 -26.62
C LEU A 231 12.84 0.00 -27.55
N ILE A 232 13.16 1.29 -27.45
CA ILE A 232 14.19 1.95 -28.26
C ILE A 232 15.45 2.10 -27.40
N PRO A 233 16.59 1.50 -27.77
CA PRO A 233 17.81 1.61 -26.99
C PRO A 233 18.32 3.05 -27.01
N ILE A 234 18.63 3.59 -25.83
CA ILE A 234 19.23 4.92 -25.72
C ILE A 234 20.66 4.86 -26.25
N HIS A 235 21.38 3.77 -25.99
CA HIS A 235 22.77 3.56 -26.42
C HIS A 235 22.83 2.47 -27.50
N PRO A 236 22.70 2.83 -28.78
CA PRO A 236 22.85 1.85 -29.86
C PRO A 236 24.28 1.32 -29.90
N SER A 237 24.42 0.06 -30.29
CA SER A 237 25.73 -0.56 -30.54
C SER A 237 26.46 0.10 -31.72
N ASP A 238 25.71 0.57 -32.72
CA ASP A 238 26.21 1.28 -33.91
C ASP A 238 25.23 2.43 -34.22
N PRO A 239 25.59 3.71 -33.95
CA PRO A 239 24.69 4.85 -34.09
C PRO A 239 24.46 5.28 -35.55
N GLU A 240 25.38 4.95 -36.46
CA GLU A 240 25.28 5.34 -37.88
C GLU A 240 24.35 4.40 -38.67
N LYS A 241 24.19 3.16 -38.19
CA LYS A 241 23.26 2.20 -38.81
C LYS A 241 21.84 2.38 -38.31
N ASN A 242 20.92 2.45 -39.26
CA ASN A 242 19.49 2.35 -38.98
C ASN A 242 19.16 0.96 -38.41
N GLN A 243 18.72 0.92 -37.15
CA GLN A 243 18.35 -0.32 -36.47
C GLN A 243 16.84 -0.54 -36.54
N ARG A 244 16.40 -1.79 -36.55
CA ARG A 244 14.97 -2.14 -36.52
C ARG A 244 14.56 -2.46 -35.11
N VAL A 245 13.48 -1.85 -34.64
CA VAL A 245 12.86 -2.14 -33.35
C VAL A 245 11.45 -2.67 -33.59
N VAL A 246 11.06 -3.68 -32.81
CA VAL A 246 9.79 -4.37 -32.96
C VAL A 246 8.87 -3.97 -31.82
N ARG A 247 7.60 -3.73 -32.14
CA ARG A 247 6.58 -3.45 -31.15
C ARG A 247 6.00 -4.74 -30.55
N SER A 248 5.69 -4.73 -29.27
CA SER A 248 4.97 -5.81 -28.56
C SER A 248 3.61 -5.33 -28.08
N LEU A 249 2.60 -6.20 -28.10
CA LEU A 249 1.27 -5.88 -27.58
C LEU A 249 1.33 -5.65 -26.06
N LEU A 250 0.83 -4.50 -25.61
CA LEU A 250 0.83 -4.10 -24.21
C LEU A 250 -0.57 -4.20 -23.59
N LEU A 251 -1.58 -3.64 -24.26
CA LEU A 251 -2.99 -3.72 -23.86
C LEU A 251 -3.84 -4.02 -25.07
N LYS A 252 -4.77 -4.97 -24.93
CA LYS A 252 -5.73 -5.34 -25.97
C LYS A 252 -7.05 -4.62 -25.76
N SER A 253 -7.63 -4.07 -26.84
CA SER A 253 -8.98 -3.46 -26.82
C SER A 253 -9.15 -2.30 -25.83
N ALA A 254 -8.13 -1.47 -25.65
CA ALA A 254 -8.20 -0.27 -24.79
C ALA A 254 -9.21 0.76 -25.32
N VAL A 255 -9.37 0.83 -26.65
CA VAL A 255 -10.32 1.72 -27.33
C VAL A 255 -11.13 0.94 -28.37
N SER A 256 -12.34 1.39 -28.66
CA SER A 256 -13.16 0.87 -29.76
C SER A 256 -12.58 1.27 -31.12
N GLY A 257 -12.29 0.29 -31.98
CA GLY A 257 -11.68 0.48 -33.31
C GLY A 257 -12.51 1.33 -34.30
N ASN A 258 -13.74 1.71 -33.93
CA ASN A 258 -14.59 2.62 -34.71
C ASN A 258 -14.51 4.08 -34.25
N ALA A 259 -13.57 4.46 -33.38
CA ALA A 259 -13.44 5.83 -32.87
C ALA A 259 -13.13 6.81 -34.02
N ARG A 260 -14.12 7.65 -34.37
CA ARG A 260 -14.05 8.59 -35.51
C ARG A 260 -13.40 9.94 -35.17
N SER A 261 -13.11 10.22 -33.89
CA SER A 261 -12.40 11.44 -33.47
C SER A 261 -11.82 11.30 -32.06
N GLY A 262 -10.65 11.92 -31.85
CA GLY A 262 -10.18 12.32 -30.52
C GLY A 262 -9.58 11.22 -29.62
N VAL A 263 -8.70 10.36 -30.15
CA VAL A 263 -8.04 9.34 -29.31
C VAL A 263 -6.68 9.84 -28.81
N GLY A 264 -6.47 9.78 -27.49
CA GLY A 264 -5.26 10.24 -26.82
C GLY A 264 -4.62 9.16 -25.95
N LEU A 265 -3.30 9.22 -25.81
CA LEU A 265 -2.51 8.26 -25.03
C LEU A 265 -1.49 9.02 -24.19
N MET A 266 -1.41 8.77 -22.89
CA MET A 266 -0.41 9.36 -22.01
C MET A 266 0.06 8.37 -20.95
N VAL A 267 1.37 8.25 -20.78
CA VAL A 267 1.97 7.45 -19.70
C VAL A 267 2.03 8.31 -18.44
N LEU A 268 1.40 7.85 -17.37
CA LEU A 268 1.31 8.59 -16.10
C LEU A 268 2.48 8.27 -15.18
N ASP A 269 2.82 6.99 -15.08
CA ASP A 269 3.94 6.47 -14.30
C ASP A 269 4.48 5.16 -14.92
N GLN A 270 5.22 4.35 -14.15
CA GLN A 270 5.80 3.09 -14.63
C GLN A 270 4.77 2.00 -14.92
N ASP A 271 3.60 2.04 -14.27
CA ASP A 271 2.60 0.99 -14.32
C ASP A 271 1.22 1.48 -14.81
N HIS A 272 1.00 2.78 -14.96
CA HIS A 272 -0.29 3.38 -15.31
C HIS A 272 -0.26 4.17 -16.61
N LEU A 273 -1.34 4.02 -17.37
CA LEU A 273 -1.55 4.63 -18.68
C LEU A 273 -2.93 5.29 -18.71
N ALA A 274 -2.98 6.57 -19.07
CA ALA A 274 -4.22 7.25 -19.42
C ALA A 274 -4.53 7.06 -20.90
N VAL A 275 -5.76 6.64 -21.18
CA VAL A 275 -6.29 6.45 -22.53
C VAL A 275 -7.57 7.27 -22.65
N LEU A 276 -7.57 8.18 -23.62
CA LEU A 276 -8.70 9.01 -23.97
C LEU A 276 -9.36 8.41 -25.22
N GLY A 277 -10.60 7.98 -25.10
CA GLY A 277 -11.35 7.35 -26.17
C GLY A 277 -12.50 6.48 -25.64
N PRO A 278 -13.38 5.99 -26.53
CA PRO A 278 -14.47 5.10 -26.14
C PRO A 278 -13.94 3.71 -25.78
N PRO A 279 -14.08 3.24 -24.51
CA PRO A 279 -13.61 1.92 -24.10
C PRO A 279 -14.62 0.85 -24.53
N LEU A 280 -14.20 -0.37 -24.84
CA LEU A 280 -15.17 -1.44 -25.07
C LEU A 280 -15.89 -1.80 -23.74
N PRO A 281 -17.23 -2.00 -23.72
CA PRO A 281 -18.19 -2.02 -24.84
C PRO A 281 -18.95 -0.69 -25.06
N THR A 282 -18.64 0.38 -24.32
CA THR A 282 -19.38 1.64 -24.38
C THR A 282 -18.96 2.49 -25.57
N SER A 283 -19.93 3.07 -26.28
CA SER A 283 -19.66 3.95 -27.43
C SER A 283 -19.41 5.41 -27.04
N LYS A 284 -19.35 5.71 -25.73
CA LYS A 284 -19.16 7.07 -25.22
C LYS A 284 -17.68 7.35 -25.02
N GLU A 285 -17.23 8.53 -25.40
CA GLU A 285 -15.86 8.98 -25.12
C GLU A 285 -15.62 9.01 -23.61
N CYS A 286 -14.49 8.46 -23.18
CA CYS A 286 -14.10 8.45 -21.78
C CYS A 286 -12.61 8.77 -21.63
N LEU A 287 -12.25 9.28 -20.46
CA LEU A 287 -10.88 9.24 -19.97
C LEU A 287 -10.75 8.02 -19.05
N SER A 288 -9.87 7.10 -19.39
CA SER A 288 -9.65 5.85 -18.65
C SER A 288 -8.22 5.73 -18.17
N ILE A 289 -8.01 5.25 -16.95
CA ILE A 289 -6.68 4.90 -16.42
C ILE A 289 -6.57 3.38 -16.35
N TRP A 290 -5.57 2.86 -17.05
CA TRP A 290 -5.25 1.45 -17.15
C TRP A 290 -4.01 1.12 -16.36
N ASN A 291 -4.03 0.00 -15.66
CA ASN A 291 -2.85 -0.63 -15.11
C ASN A 291 -2.23 -1.54 -16.16
N ILE A 292 -1.01 -1.23 -16.55
CA ILE A 292 -0.28 -1.91 -17.60
C ILE A 292 0.24 -3.27 -17.10
N LYS A 293 0.69 -3.33 -15.84
CA LYS A 293 1.28 -4.53 -15.22
C LYS A 293 0.29 -5.68 -15.09
N PHE A 294 -0.96 -5.36 -14.74
CA PHE A 294 -2.05 -6.33 -14.60
C PHE A 294 -3.04 -6.31 -15.76
N GLN A 295 -2.86 -5.42 -16.74
CA GLN A 295 -3.75 -5.22 -17.88
C GLN A 295 -5.22 -5.00 -17.48
N THR A 296 -5.44 -4.19 -16.44
CA THR A 296 -6.76 -3.94 -15.85
C THR A 296 -7.14 -2.47 -15.96
N LEU A 297 -8.41 -2.20 -16.28
CA LEU A 297 -8.99 -0.87 -16.17
C LEU A 297 -9.21 -0.54 -14.69
N GLN A 298 -8.59 0.54 -14.19
CA GLN A 298 -8.73 0.94 -12.78
C GLN A 298 -9.85 1.95 -12.56
N THR A 299 -9.94 2.96 -13.43
CA THR A 299 -11.00 3.97 -13.35
C THR A 299 -11.29 4.55 -14.74
N SER A 300 -12.52 5.03 -14.94
CA SER A 300 -12.97 5.66 -16.17
C SER A 300 -13.96 6.77 -15.88
N LYS A 301 -13.86 7.88 -16.61
CA LYS A 301 -14.77 9.01 -16.54
C LYS A 301 -15.39 9.27 -17.90
N GLU A 302 -16.72 9.27 -17.97
CA GLU A 302 -17.45 9.60 -19.21
C GLU A 302 -17.32 11.08 -19.56
N LEU A 303 -17.15 11.38 -20.84
CA LEU A 303 -16.99 12.74 -21.38
C LEU A 303 -18.13 13.05 -22.36
N PRO A 304 -19.30 13.49 -21.87
CA PRO A 304 -20.50 13.62 -22.69
C PRO A 304 -20.42 14.71 -23.77
N GLN A 305 -19.57 15.72 -23.59
CA GLN A 305 -19.39 16.84 -24.53
C GLN A 305 -18.33 16.57 -25.60
N GLY A 306 -17.72 15.40 -25.59
CA GLY A 306 -16.65 15.00 -26.49
C GLY A 306 -15.29 15.68 -26.21
N THR A 307 -14.25 15.27 -26.93
CA THR A 307 -12.87 15.76 -26.78
C THR A 307 -12.12 15.92 -28.11
N SER A 308 -11.03 16.71 -28.11
CA SER A 308 -10.12 16.86 -29.26
C SER A 308 -9.11 15.72 -29.42
N GLY A 309 -9.02 14.79 -28.45
CA GLY A 309 -8.01 13.75 -28.42
C GLY A 309 -6.65 14.18 -27.89
N GLN A 310 -6.51 15.45 -27.50
CA GLN A 310 -5.31 15.97 -26.90
C GLN A 310 -5.39 15.84 -25.38
N LEU A 311 -4.34 15.25 -24.81
CA LEU A 311 -4.16 15.06 -23.38
C LEU A 311 -2.76 15.55 -23.01
N TRP A 312 -2.68 16.41 -22.00
CA TRP A 312 -1.41 16.82 -21.38
C TRP A 312 -1.38 16.41 -19.92
N TYR A 313 -0.18 16.23 -19.39
CA TYR A 313 0.03 15.78 -18.03
C TYR A 313 1.20 16.53 -17.41
N TYR A 314 0.98 17.12 -16.24
CA TYR A 314 2.02 17.71 -15.41
C TYR A 314 1.68 17.56 -13.92
N GLY A 315 2.64 17.06 -13.13
CA GLY A 315 2.47 16.91 -11.69
C GLY A 315 1.47 15.83 -11.33
N GLU A 316 0.32 16.19 -10.79
CA GLU A 316 -0.80 15.26 -10.51
C GLU A 316 -2.05 15.66 -11.30
N ASN A 317 -1.89 16.46 -12.36
CA ASN A 317 -2.98 17.06 -13.11
C ASN A 317 -2.97 16.61 -14.58
N LEU A 318 -4.12 16.14 -15.06
CA LEU A 318 -4.41 15.92 -16.47
C LEU A 318 -5.13 17.14 -17.04
N PHE A 319 -4.68 17.61 -18.20
CA PHE A 319 -5.30 18.70 -18.94
C PHE A 319 -5.85 18.14 -20.24
N MET A 320 -7.09 18.47 -20.55
CA MET A 320 -7.72 18.04 -21.80
C MET A 320 -8.81 19.01 -22.23
N LEU A 321 -9.12 19.01 -23.52
CA LEU A 321 -10.27 19.76 -24.03
C LEU A 321 -11.53 18.91 -23.86
N HIS A 322 -12.50 19.39 -23.08
CA HIS A 322 -13.83 18.80 -22.94
C HIS A 322 -14.84 19.76 -23.55
N GLY A 323 -15.43 19.36 -24.68
CA GLY A 323 -16.21 20.26 -25.53
C GLY A 323 -15.34 21.42 -26.07
N LYS A 324 -15.52 22.62 -25.51
CA LYS A 324 -14.78 23.84 -25.90
C LYS A 324 -13.92 24.42 -24.77
N PHE A 325 -13.87 23.73 -23.65
CA PHE A 325 -13.24 24.23 -22.44
C PHE A 325 -12.03 23.37 -22.07
N LEU A 326 -10.97 24.01 -21.60
CA LEU A 326 -9.84 23.29 -21.02
C LEU A 326 -10.23 22.86 -19.61
N THR A 327 -10.31 21.54 -19.42
CA THR A 327 -10.63 20.92 -18.14
C THR A 327 -9.37 20.33 -17.53
N VAL A 328 -9.23 20.50 -16.22
CA VAL A 328 -8.20 19.88 -15.41
C VAL A 328 -8.83 18.79 -14.56
N ILE A 329 -8.22 17.63 -14.58
CA ILE A 329 -8.62 16.46 -13.80
C ILE A 329 -7.41 16.03 -12.97
N PRO A 330 -7.39 16.32 -11.66
CA PRO A 330 -6.40 15.75 -10.77
C PRO A 330 -6.55 14.24 -10.73
N TYR A 331 -5.44 13.53 -10.60
CA TYR A 331 -5.46 12.08 -10.48
C TYR A 331 -4.45 11.61 -9.44
N LYS A 332 -4.75 10.47 -8.83
CA LYS A 332 -3.85 9.77 -7.92
C LYS A 332 -3.59 8.39 -8.49
N CYS A 333 -2.32 8.00 -8.57
CA CYS A 333 -1.89 6.66 -8.94
C CYS A 333 -1.12 6.04 -7.76
N GLU A 334 -1.71 5.01 -7.15
CA GLU A 334 -1.00 4.22 -6.14
C GLU A 334 -0.08 3.19 -6.82
N VAL A 335 0.97 2.75 -6.12
CA VAL A 335 1.85 1.69 -6.61
C VAL A 335 1.05 0.43 -6.94
N SER A 336 1.32 -0.14 -8.12
CA SER A 336 0.57 -1.31 -8.59
C SER A 336 0.84 -2.54 -7.74
N SER A 337 -0.19 -2.97 -7.02
CA SER A 337 -0.21 -4.21 -6.26
C SER A 337 -1.30 -5.15 -6.78
N LEU A 338 -1.08 -6.45 -6.65
CA LEU A 338 -2.09 -7.45 -6.99
C LEU A 338 -3.36 -7.27 -6.13
N ALA A 339 -3.19 -6.89 -4.86
CA ALA A 339 -4.30 -6.57 -3.97
C ALA A 339 -5.12 -5.37 -4.51
N GLY A 340 -4.45 -4.34 -5.03
CA GLY A 340 -5.09 -3.21 -5.70
C GLY A 340 -5.85 -3.61 -6.96
N ALA A 341 -5.21 -4.38 -7.85
CA ALA A 341 -5.83 -4.85 -9.08
C ALA A 341 -7.04 -5.78 -8.85
N LEU A 342 -7.04 -6.56 -7.77
CA LEU A 342 -8.16 -7.43 -7.38
C LEU A 342 -9.24 -6.71 -6.56
N GLY A 343 -9.13 -5.39 -6.35
CA GLY A 343 -10.06 -4.61 -5.54
C GLY A 343 -10.05 -4.96 -4.04
N LYS A 344 -9.01 -5.66 -3.57
CA LYS A 344 -8.86 -6.11 -2.17
C LYS A 344 -8.01 -5.15 -1.32
N LEU A 345 -7.43 -4.13 -1.93
CA LEU A 345 -6.68 -3.11 -1.21
C LEU A 345 -7.66 -2.20 -0.45
N LYS A 346 -7.74 -2.42 0.87
CA LYS A 346 -8.46 -1.52 1.77
C LYS A 346 -7.83 -0.13 1.64
N HIS A 347 -8.59 0.82 1.12
CA HIS A 347 -8.17 2.22 1.13
C HIS A 347 -8.12 2.64 2.61
N SER A 348 -7.01 3.24 3.05
CA SER A 348 -7.06 4.03 4.28
C SER A 348 -8.03 5.16 4.01
N GLN A 349 -9.26 5.06 4.51
CA GLN A 349 -10.16 6.19 4.50
C GLN A 349 -9.45 7.35 5.21
N ASP A 350 -9.41 8.50 4.56
CA ASP A 350 -9.09 9.75 5.24
C ASP A 350 -10.04 9.87 6.45
N PRO A 351 -9.60 10.40 7.61
CA PRO A 351 -10.40 10.45 8.84
C PRO A 351 -11.71 11.28 8.78
N GLY A 352 -12.15 11.73 7.60
CA GLY A 352 -13.25 12.68 7.41
C GLY A 352 -14.49 12.17 6.68
N THR A 353 -14.49 10.96 6.10
CA THR A 353 -15.67 10.47 5.37
C THR A 353 -16.39 9.41 6.19
N HIS A 354 -17.33 9.84 7.04
CA HIS A 354 -18.31 8.93 7.63
C HIS A 354 -19.09 8.26 6.49
N ALA A 355 -18.73 7.03 6.16
CA ALA A 355 -19.60 6.13 5.41
C ALA A 355 -20.86 5.93 6.27
N ILE A 356 -21.95 6.58 5.87
CA ILE A 356 -23.27 6.33 6.46
C ILE A 356 -23.59 4.86 6.15
N PRO A 357 -23.65 3.96 7.14
CA PRO A 357 -24.13 2.62 6.87
C PRO A 357 -25.58 2.73 6.40
N HIS A 358 -25.95 1.99 5.35
CA HIS A 358 -27.32 1.88 4.91
C HIS A 358 -28.19 1.42 6.10
N PHE A 359 -28.98 2.34 6.63
CA PHE A 359 -30.07 2.01 7.54
C PHE A 359 -31.06 1.13 6.75
N VAL A 360 -31.15 -0.16 7.10
CA VAL A 360 -32.32 -0.95 6.74
C VAL A 360 -33.43 -0.52 7.68
N ASN A 361 -34.32 0.35 7.17
CA ASN A 361 -35.51 0.77 7.87
C ASN A 361 -36.46 -0.42 8.03
N TRP A 362 -36.67 -0.89 9.26
CA TRP A 362 -37.58 -2.00 9.59
C TRP A 362 -39.06 -1.60 9.67
N GLU A 363 -39.45 -0.39 9.25
CA GLU A 363 -40.86 -0.01 9.16
C GLU A 363 -41.58 -0.50 7.89
N ALA A 364 -40.93 -1.28 7.02
CA ALA A 364 -41.51 -1.75 5.75
C ALA A 364 -41.79 -3.26 5.68
N SER A 365 -42.22 -3.88 6.78
CA SER A 365 -42.80 -5.24 6.77
C SER A 365 -44.17 -5.34 7.44
N GLN A 366 -44.98 -4.28 7.35
CA GLN A 366 -46.43 -4.41 7.41
C GLN A 366 -47.03 -4.19 6.02
N GLU A 367 -47.13 -5.26 5.24
CA GLU A 367 -48.28 -5.51 4.35
C GLU A 367 -48.17 -6.90 3.72
N SER A 368 -48.83 -7.89 4.34
CA SER A 368 -49.64 -8.88 3.62
C SER A 368 -50.38 -9.82 4.59
N GLY A 369 -51.71 -9.68 4.64
CA GLY A 369 -52.60 -10.82 4.90
C GLY A 369 -53.30 -10.91 6.26
N LEU A 370 -54.35 -10.08 6.44
CA LEU A 370 -55.64 -10.38 7.09
C LEU A 370 -55.68 -11.14 8.44
N GLY A 371 -56.11 -10.45 9.50
CA GLY A 371 -56.84 -11.13 10.59
C GLY A 371 -56.87 -10.45 11.95
N SER A 372 -57.92 -9.67 12.18
CA SER A 372 -58.54 -9.40 13.48
C SER A 372 -58.03 -8.25 14.34
N GLN A 373 -59.00 -7.42 14.68
CA GLN A 373 -59.00 -6.28 15.58
C GLN A 373 -58.43 -6.62 16.95
N ASN A 374 -57.59 -5.74 17.51
CA ASN A 374 -57.94 -4.97 18.69
C ASN A 374 -56.94 -3.85 18.95
N SER A 375 -57.53 -2.78 19.45
CA SER A 375 -56.97 -1.50 19.84
C SER A 375 -56.00 -1.56 21.03
N GLU A 376 -55.23 -0.49 21.16
CA GLU A 376 -54.61 0.04 22.38
C GLU A 376 -53.20 -0.42 22.78
N GLN A 377 -52.38 0.61 23.03
CA GLN A 377 -51.18 0.65 23.87
C GLN A 377 -49.85 0.18 23.26
N SER A 378 -49.24 1.11 22.52
CA SER A 378 -47.81 1.42 22.69
C SER A 378 -47.56 1.92 24.12
N LYS A 379 -47.63 1.00 25.10
CA LYS A 379 -46.98 1.20 26.39
C LYS A 379 -45.51 0.80 26.18
N ARG A 380 -44.61 1.78 26.29
CA ARG A 380 -43.26 1.58 26.82
C ARG A 380 -43.38 0.88 28.16
N ILE A 381 -43.52 -0.44 28.17
CA ILE A 381 -43.39 -1.23 29.38
C ILE A 381 -41.90 -1.42 29.56
N LYS A 382 -41.39 -0.84 30.65
CA LYS A 382 -40.06 -1.15 31.19
C LYS A 382 -40.01 -2.65 31.48
N GLU A 383 -39.65 -3.45 30.48
CA GLU A 383 -39.45 -4.88 30.70
C GLU A 383 -38.30 -5.03 31.68
N SER A 384 -38.61 -5.64 32.83
CA SER A 384 -37.63 -5.95 33.87
C SER A 384 -36.58 -6.92 33.32
N GLU A 385 -35.36 -6.88 33.83
CA GLU A 385 -34.26 -7.79 33.46
C GLU A 385 -34.69 -9.27 33.46
N LYS A 386 -35.54 -9.67 34.42
CA LYS A 386 -36.10 -11.02 34.53
C LYS A 386 -37.04 -11.41 33.38
N HIS A 387 -37.75 -10.45 32.80
CA HIS A 387 -38.63 -10.69 31.65
C HIS A 387 -37.81 -10.98 30.39
N ILE A 388 -36.77 -10.17 30.18
CA ILE A 388 -35.82 -10.33 29.06
C ILE A 388 -35.13 -11.69 29.14
N GLU A 389 -34.70 -12.10 30.33
CA GLU A 389 -34.06 -13.41 30.52
C GLU A 389 -34.99 -14.58 30.15
N VAL A 390 -36.28 -14.50 30.49
CA VAL A 390 -37.26 -15.55 30.16
C VAL A 390 -37.54 -15.60 28.65
N GLU A 391 -37.69 -14.44 28.00
CA GLU A 391 -37.88 -14.35 26.54
C GLU A 391 -36.66 -14.89 25.78
N LEU A 392 -35.44 -14.54 26.22
CA LEU A 392 -34.20 -15.03 25.63
C LEU A 392 -34.07 -16.55 25.72
N ARG A 393 -34.43 -17.16 26.86
CA ARG A 393 -34.42 -18.63 26.99
C ARG A 393 -35.39 -19.30 26.02
N LYS A 394 -36.57 -18.72 25.79
CA LYS A 394 -37.52 -19.23 24.79
C LYS A 394 -36.93 -19.09 23.39
N PHE A 395 -36.32 -17.95 23.07
CA PHE A 395 -35.70 -17.69 21.77
C PHE A 395 -34.56 -18.68 21.47
N LEU A 396 -33.67 -18.91 22.45
CA LEU A 396 -32.55 -19.85 22.30
C LEU A 396 -32.99 -21.32 22.19
N ALA A 397 -34.22 -21.65 22.60
CA ALA A 397 -34.80 -22.99 22.45
C ALA A 397 -35.40 -23.26 21.05
N ILE A 398 -35.56 -22.24 20.21
CA ILE A 398 -36.08 -22.37 18.84
C ILE A 398 -34.97 -22.90 17.91
N LYS A 399 -35.37 -23.68 16.88
CA LYS A 399 -34.44 -24.31 15.93
C LYS A 399 -33.58 -23.26 15.21
N ARG A 400 -32.25 -23.44 15.23
CA ARG A 400 -31.27 -22.52 14.59
C ARG A 400 -31.55 -22.38 13.09
N THR A 401 -31.81 -21.15 12.66
CA THR A 401 -31.94 -20.72 11.25
C THR A 401 -30.60 -20.19 10.72
N PRO A 402 -30.38 -20.08 9.40
CA PRO A 402 -29.13 -19.52 8.85
C PRO A 402 -28.88 -18.06 9.29
N ASP A 403 -29.93 -17.28 9.54
CA ASP A 403 -29.84 -15.87 9.98
C ASP A 403 -29.64 -15.71 11.50
N PHE A 404 -29.46 -16.81 12.23
CA PHE A 404 -29.38 -16.82 13.70
C PHE A 404 -28.21 -15.98 14.25
N HIS A 405 -27.10 -15.88 13.51
CA HIS A 405 -25.94 -15.06 13.90
C HIS A 405 -26.27 -13.56 13.91
N THR A 406 -26.98 -13.07 12.88
CA THR A 406 -27.35 -11.66 12.77
C THR A 406 -28.39 -11.28 13.82
N ILE A 407 -29.39 -12.14 14.04
CA ILE A 407 -30.45 -11.87 15.02
C ILE A 407 -29.89 -11.80 16.45
N ILE A 408 -28.95 -12.69 16.81
CA ILE A 408 -28.27 -12.64 18.12
C ILE A 408 -27.41 -11.37 18.23
N GLY A 409 -26.67 -11.01 17.17
CA GLY A 409 -25.89 -9.78 17.11
C GLY A 409 -26.75 -8.54 17.35
N ASP A 410 -27.86 -8.40 16.61
CA ASP A 410 -28.80 -7.28 16.74
C ASP A 410 -29.44 -7.22 18.13
N THR A 411 -29.75 -8.38 18.72
CA THR A 411 -30.28 -8.46 20.10
C THR A 411 -29.25 -7.95 21.11
N VAL A 412 -27.98 -8.33 20.97
CA VAL A 412 -26.90 -7.83 21.83
C VAL A 412 -26.73 -6.32 21.65
N ILE A 413 -26.72 -5.82 20.41
CA ILE A 413 -26.62 -4.37 20.14
C ILE A 413 -27.76 -3.62 20.83
N GLY A 414 -29.01 -4.07 20.68
CA GLY A 414 -30.17 -3.43 21.33
C GLY A 414 -30.10 -3.46 22.87
N LEU A 415 -29.61 -4.55 23.47
CA LEU A 415 -29.36 -4.62 24.91
C LEU A 415 -28.26 -3.65 25.34
N LEU A 416 -27.18 -3.53 24.57
CA LEU A 416 -26.06 -2.63 24.86
C LEU A 416 -26.42 -1.16 24.70
N GLU A 417 -27.21 -0.79 23.68
CA GLU A 417 -27.75 0.56 23.54
C GLU A 417 -28.56 0.95 24.77
N ARG A 418 -29.39 0.02 25.27
CA ARG A 418 -30.12 0.24 26.52
C ARG A 418 -29.19 0.39 27.72
N CYS A 419 -28.13 -0.41 27.85
CA CYS A 419 -27.11 -0.26 28.90
C CYS A 419 -26.43 1.13 28.85
N LYS A 420 -26.18 1.67 27.65
CA LYS A 420 -25.62 3.04 27.48
C LYS A 420 -26.60 4.13 27.90
N THR A 421 -27.90 3.94 27.64
CA THR A 421 -28.94 4.90 28.03
C THR A 421 -29.37 4.81 29.50
N GLU A 422 -29.29 3.63 30.11
CA GLU A 422 -29.73 3.34 31.49
C GLU A 422 -28.56 2.72 32.29
N PRO A 423 -27.71 3.51 32.97
CA PRO A 423 -26.49 2.99 33.64
C PRO A 423 -26.72 1.95 34.74
N SER A 424 -27.94 1.90 35.29
CA SER A 424 -28.38 0.92 36.31
C SER A 424 -28.87 -0.40 35.70
N PHE A 425 -29.08 -0.45 34.38
CA PHE A 425 -29.53 -1.64 33.67
C PHE A 425 -28.31 -2.35 33.09
N TYR A 426 -28.00 -3.55 33.60
CA TYR A 426 -26.93 -4.39 33.10
C TYR A 426 -27.38 -5.85 33.12
N PRO A 427 -27.91 -6.39 32.00
CA PRO A 427 -28.54 -7.71 31.93
C PRO A 427 -27.47 -8.81 31.86
N ARG A 428 -26.67 -8.92 32.92
CA ARG A 428 -25.44 -9.73 32.97
C ARG A 428 -25.69 -11.18 32.56
N ASN A 429 -26.69 -11.83 33.17
CA ASN A 429 -27.00 -13.24 32.91
C ASN A 429 -27.46 -13.48 31.46
N SER A 430 -28.19 -12.52 30.90
CA SER A 430 -28.65 -12.58 29.51
C SER A 430 -27.49 -12.46 28.53
N LEU A 431 -26.57 -11.51 28.76
CA LEU A 431 -25.37 -11.35 27.94
C LEU A 431 -24.45 -12.57 28.02
N MET A 432 -24.28 -13.14 29.21
CA MET A 432 -23.51 -14.38 29.42
C MET A 432 -24.08 -15.57 28.65
N GLN A 433 -25.40 -15.76 28.67
CA GLN A 433 -26.08 -16.81 27.90
C GLN A 433 -25.93 -16.60 26.39
N LEU A 434 -25.97 -15.35 25.92
CA LEU A 434 -25.79 -15.03 24.51
C LEU A 434 -24.36 -15.31 24.03
N ILE A 435 -23.34 -14.98 24.84
CA ILE A 435 -21.94 -15.31 24.53
C ILE A 435 -21.79 -16.83 24.39
N GLN A 436 -22.27 -17.61 25.38
CA GLN A 436 -22.23 -19.08 25.42
C GLN A 436 -22.86 -19.80 24.21
N THR A 437 -23.58 -19.10 23.33
CA THR A 437 -24.05 -19.67 22.07
C THR A 437 -22.91 -20.00 21.09
N HIS A 438 -21.70 -19.45 21.29
CA HIS A 438 -20.53 -19.54 20.39
C HIS A 438 -20.76 -19.00 18.97
N VAL A 439 -21.73 -18.11 18.82
CA VAL A 439 -22.19 -17.55 17.53
C VAL A 439 -21.71 -16.11 17.32
N LEU A 440 -21.35 -15.43 18.42
CA LEU A 440 -20.97 -14.01 18.45
C LEU A 440 -19.47 -13.81 18.16
N SER A 441 -19.14 -12.60 17.69
CA SER A 441 -17.77 -12.13 17.45
C SER A 441 -17.65 -10.67 17.86
N TYR A 442 -16.42 -10.17 18.04
CA TYR A 442 -16.19 -8.77 18.41
C TYR A 442 -16.77 -7.81 17.36
N SER A 443 -16.62 -8.12 16.06
CA SER A 443 -17.14 -7.28 14.97
C SER A 443 -18.67 -7.13 14.98
N LEU A 444 -19.40 -8.14 15.47
CA LEU A 444 -20.87 -8.11 15.55
C LEU A 444 -21.37 -7.32 16.78
N CYS A 445 -20.59 -7.26 17.86
CA CYS A 445 -20.98 -6.55 19.08
C CYS A 445 -19.79 -5.85 19.75
N PRO A 446 -19.17 -4.84 19.10
CA PRO A 446 -17.94 -4.20 19.60
C PRO A 446 -18.15 -3.51 20.95
N GLY A 447 -19.36 -3.00 21.22
CA GLY A 447 -19.72 -2.35 22.48
C GLY A 447 -19.81 -3.28 23.69
N LEU A 448 -19.82 -4.61 23.49
CA LEU A 448 -19.95 -5.57 24.60
C LEU A 448 -18.72 -5.55 25.51
N MET A 449 -17.53 -5.69 24.91
CA MET A 449 -16.28 -5.66 25.66
C MET A 449 -15.97 -4.24 26.17
N GLU A 450 -16.39 -3.19 25.46
CA GLU A 450 -16.28 -1.79 25.93
C GLU A 450 -17.03 -1.60 27.27
N ILE A 451 -18.31 -2.00 27.33
CA ILE A 451 -19.11 -1.92 28.56
C ILE A 451 -18.55 -2.85 29.65
N ALA A 452 -18.09 -4.05 29.29
CA ALA A 452 -17.50 -4.98 30.24
C ALA A 452 -16.18 -4.44 30.85
N LEU A 453 -15.36 -3.73 30.07
CA LEU A 453 -14.17 -3.03 30.55
C LEU A 453 -14.54 -1.88 31.50
N GLU A 454 -15.54 -1.06 31.15
CA GLU A 454 -16.03 0.03 32.00
C GLU A 454 -16.59 -0.44 33.34
N LYS A 455 -17.33 -1.55 33.32
CA LYS A 455 -17.92 -2.17 34.52
C LYS A 455 -16.96 -3.09 35.26
N THR A 456 -15.75 -3.30 34.74
CA THR A 456 -14.76 -4.25 35.26
C THR A 456 -15.33 -5.67 35.46
N ASP A 457 -16.20 -6.13 34.54
CA ASP A 457 -16.78 -7.48 34.59
C ASP A 457 -15.79 -8.51 34.02
N VAL A 458 -14.93 -8.99 34.90
CA VAL A 458 -13.81 -9.90 34.60
C VAL A 458 -14.27 -11.20 33.96
N GLN A 459 -15.39 -11.77 34.41
CA GLN A 459 -15.92 -13.03 33.90
C GLN A 459 -16.42 -12.86 32.45
N MET A 460 -17.10 -11.76 32.16
CA MET A 460 -17.56 -11.45 30.81
C MET A 460 -16.38 -11.23 29.86
N LEU A 461 -15.35 -10.50 30.30
CA LEU A 461 -14.11 -10.30 29.53
C LEU A 461 -13.39 -11.63 29.26
N GLN A 462 -13.29 -12.52 30.26
CA GLN A 462 -12.67 -13.83 30.10
C GLN A 462 -13.41 -14.68 29.06
N LEU A 463 -14.74 -14.72 29.10
CA LEU A 463 -15.54 -15.47 28.13
C LEU A 463 -15.44 -14.89 26.72
N CYS A 464 -15.43 -13.56 26.57
CA CYS A 464 -15.23 -12.93 25.27
C CYS A 464 -13.86 -13.29 24.70
N LEU A 465 -12.79 -13.22 25.50
CA LEU A 465 -11.42 -13.58 25.09
C LEU A 465 -11.30 -15.04 24.64
N GLN A 466 -12.07 -15.95 25.26
CA GLN A 466 -12.07 -17.37 24.90
C GLN A 466 -12.87 -17.68 23.64
N GLN A 467 -13.90 -16.88 23.32
CA GLN A 467 -14.88 -17.24 22.28
C GLN A 467 -14.81 -16.36 21.03
N PHE A 468 -14.39 -15.09 21.14
CA PHE A 468 -14.37 -14.18 20.01
C PHE A 468 -13.06 -14.35 19.22
N PRO A 469 -13.14 -14.67 17.92
CA PRO A 469 -11.94 -14.91 17.10
C PRO A 469 -11.24 -13.63 16.63
N ASP A 470 -11.90 -12.47 16.74
CA ASP A 470 -11.58 -11.22 16.04
C ASP A 470 -11.41 -10.01 16.99
N ILE A 471 -10.92 -10.24 18.21
CA ILE A 471 -10.70 -9.17 19.20
C ILE A 471 -9.48 -8.31 18.80
N PRO A 472 -9.62 -6.97 18.71
CA PRO A 472 -8.51 -6.07 18.45
C PRO A 472 -7.46 -6.07 19.57
N GLU A 473 -6.19 -5.92 19.22
CA GLU A 473 -5.06 -5.95 20.16
C GLU A 473 -5.12 -4.83 21.21
N SER A 474 -5.74 -3.69 20.87
CA SER A 474 -5.98 -2.59 21.80
C SER A 474 -6.91 -3.01 22.96
N VAL A 475 -7.94 -3.80 22.65
CA VAL A 475 -8.93 -4.31 23.62
C VAL A 475 -8.32 -5.44 24.44
N THR A 476 -7.57 -6.36 23.80
CA THR A 476 -6.81 -7.41 24.50
C THR A 476 -5.82 -6.79 25.50
N CYS A 477 -5.10 -5.74 25.09
CA CYS A 477 -4.18 -5.04 25.98
C CYS A 477 -4.91 -4.30 27.12
N ALA A 478 -6.11 -3.75 26.87
CA ALA A 478 -6.94 -3.16 27.92
C ALA A 478 -7.39 -4.21 28.95
N CYS A 479 -7.79 -5.40 28.50
CA CYS A 479 -8.11 -6.53 29.38
C CYS A 479 -6.90 -6.93 30.22
N LEU A 480 -5.72 -7.05 29.61
CA LEU A 480 -4.47 -7.37 30.32
C LEU A 480 -4.16 -6.34 31.42
N LYS A 481 -4.32 -5.04 31.15
CA LYS A 481 -4.11 -3.97 32.15
C LYS A 481 -5.05 -4.10 33.34
N ILE A 482 -6.32 -4.41 33.09
CA ILE A 482 -7.32 -4.62 34.14
C ILE A 482 -6.98 -5.88 34.95
N PHE A 483 -6.71 -7.01 34.31
CA PHE A 483 -6.41 -8.27 34.99
C PHE A 483 -5.15 -8.20 35.87
N LEU A 484 -4.14 -7.42 35.46
CA LEU A 484 -2.94 -7.17 36.26
C LEU A 484 -3.16 -6.16 37.39
N GLY A 485 -4.11 -5.22 37.22
CA GLY A 485 -4.37 -4.15 38.19
C GLY A 485 -5.45 -4.44 39.24
N ILE A 486 -6.25 -5.49 39.06
CA ILE A 486 -7.28 -5.89 40.03
C ILE A 486 -6.63 -6.50 41.29
N GLY A 487 -7.07 -6.06 42.47
CA GLY A 487 -6.59 -6.58 43.76
C GLY A 487 -7.04 -8.03 44.04
N ASP A 488 -6.22 -8.78 44.77
CA ASP A 488 -6.46 -10.20 45.04
C ASP A 488 -7.79 -10.48 45.77
N ASP A 489 -8.19 -9.58 46.68
CA ASP A 489 -9.43 -9.72 47.47
C ASP A 489 -10.68 -9.73 46.57
N SER A 490 -10.71 -8.86 45.55
CA SER A 490 -11.84 -8.76 44.63
C SER A 490 -11.97 -9.96 43.68
N LEU A 491 -10.88 -10.68 43.41
CA LEU A 491 -10.90 -11.87 42.56
C LEU A 491 -11.45 -13.09 43.31
N GLN A 492 -11.33 -13.15 44.64
CA GLN A 492 -11.85 -14.28 45.42
C GLN A 492 -13.37 -14.42 45.33
N GLU A 493 -14.09 -13.30 45.18
CA GLU A 493 -15.55 -13.27 45.09
C GLU A 493 -16.10 -13.53 43.66
N THR A 494 -15.28 -13.34 42.62
CA THR A 494 -15.71 -13.52 41.22
C THR A 494 -15.66 -14.97 40.74
N ASP A 495 -16.69 -15.39 40.00
CA ASP A 495 -16.74 -16.68 39.32
C ASP A 495 -15.89 -16.62 38.03
N ILE A 496 -14.76 -17.34 38.00
CA ILE A 496 -13.76 -17.32 36.92
C ILE A 496 -13.53 -18.75 36.46
N ASN A 497 -13.54 -18.99 35.15
CA ASN A 497 -13.25 -20.30 34.59
C ASN A 497 -11.77 -20.63 34.86
N MET A 498 -11.48 -21.70 35.62
CA MET A 498 -10.13 -22.13 35.98
C MET A 498 -9.61 -23.32 35.15
N GLU A 499 -10.31 -23.75 34.10
CA GLU A 499 -9.94 -24.91 33.27
C GLU A 499 -8.52 -24.84 32.67
N SER A 500 -7.96 -23.63 32.50
CA SER A 500 -6.61 -23.38 31.99
C SER A 500 -5.52 -23.42 33.07
N VAL A 501 -5.85 -23.68 34.34
CA VAL A 501 -4.93 -23.72 35.48
C VAL A 501 -5.01 -25.10 36.12
N SER A 502 -3.99 -25.94 35.97
CA SER A 502 -3.90 -27.22 36.68
C SER A 502 -3.31 -27.05 38.09
N ASP A 503 -3.44 -28.09 38.93
CA ASP A 503 -3.02 -28.18 40.35
C ASP A 503 -1.50 -28.06 40.62
N TYR A 504 -0.79 -27.10 40.03
CA TYR A 504 0.49 -26.61 40.57
C TYR A 504 0.30 -25.58 41.70
N ALA A 505 -0.96 -25.28 42.05
CA ALA A 505 -1.30 -24.26 43.04
C ALA A 505 -1.40 -24.76 44.49
N ASN A 506 -1.49 -26.06 44.78
CA ASN A 506 -1.47 -26.59 46.16
C ASN A 506 -1.33 -28.12 46.21
N THR A 507 -0.16 -28.64 46.59
CA THR A 507 -0.04 -29.94 47.28
C THR A 507 0.95 -29.83 48.43
N VAL A 508 0.45 -29.33 49.56
CA VAL A 508 0.98 -29.69 50.88
C VAL A 508 0.22 -30.93 51.33
N GLN A 509 0.76 -32.13 51.07
CA GLN A 509 0.65 -33.31 51.94
C GLN A 509 1.49 -34.45 51.38
N GLY A 510 2.32 -35.02 52.25
CA GLY A 510 3.50 -35.77 51.86
C GLY A 510 3.31 -37.27 51.70
N GLU A 511 4.15 -37.83 50.85
CA GLU A 511 4.67 -39.18 50.98
C GLU A 511 6.19 -39.12 50.86
N LYS A 512 6.86 -39.64 51.89
CA LYS A 512 8.30 -39.91 51.88
C LYS A 512 8.55 -41.06 50.91
N MET A 513 9.32 -40.87 49.84
CA MET A 513 10.32 -41.85 49.43
C MET A 513 11.32 -41.28 48.41
N GLU A 514 12.59 -41.39 48.83
CA GLU A 514 13.85 -41.48 48.07
C GLU A 514 14.25 -40.34 47.13
N GLU A 515 15.25 -39.60 47.61
CA GLU A 515 16.22 -38.84 46.82
C GLU A 515 16.74 -39.66 45.65
N GLN A 516 16.46 -39.20 44.43
CA GLN A 516 17.38 -39.26 43.28
C GLN A 516 16.86 -38.29 42.21
N ALA A 517 16.97 -36.99 42.49
CA ALA A 517 16.92 -35.99 41.43
C ALA A 517 18.30 -35.96 40.75
N GLU A 518 18.59 -36.97 39.93
CA GLU A 518 19.53 -36.77 38.83
C GLU A 518 18.90 -35.73 37.91
N ILE A 519 19.36 -34.49 38.05
CA ILE A 519 19.27 -33.50 36.99
C ILE A 519 19.92 -34.19 35.79
N LEU A 520 19.11 -34.63 34.81
CA LEU A 520 19.59 -35.03 33.49
C LEU A 520 20.19 -33.79 32.85
N GLN A 521 21.43 -33.48 33.23
CA GLN A 521 22.34 -32.69 32.44
C GLN A 521 22.48 -33.44 31.12
N ASN A 522 21.92 -32.88 30.05
CA ASN A 522 22.40 -33.20 28.71
C ASN A 522 23.90 -32.92 28.72
N GLY A 523 24.69 -33.99 28.67
CA GLY A 523 26.09 -34.01 29.11
C GLY A 523 27.01 -33.10 28.32
N PHE A 524 27.09 -31.82 28.72
CA PHE A 524 28.09 -30.87 28.28
C PHE A 524 28.46 -29.95 29.45
N ASN A 525 29.66 -30.17 30.01
CA ASN A 525 30.30 -29.19 30.88
C ASN A 525 30.83 -28.05 30.00
N LEU A 526 30.42 -26.82 30.28
CA LEU A 526 31.00 -25.62 29.72
C LEU A 526 32.36 -25.39 30.39
N GLU A 527 33.44 -25.46 29.61
CA GLU A 527 34.71 -24.85 30.02
C GLU A 527 34.48 -23.34 30.20
N GLU A 528 34.94 -22.84 31.34
CA GLU A 528 34.84 -21.46 31.77
C GLU A 528 35.60 -20.54 30.81
N ASP A 529 34.88 -19.72 30.05
CA ASP A 529 35.48 -18.59 29.35
C ASP A 529 35.31 -17.31 30.19
N ASN A 530 36.46 -16.77 30.56
CA ASN A 530 36.70 -15.70 31.53
C ASN A 530 35.92 -14.41 31.23
N CYS A 531 35.09 -13.99 32.18
CA CYS A 531 34.75 -12.58 32.38
C CYS A 531 35.10 -12.18 33.83
N GLU A 532 36.38 -11.96 34.06
CA GLU A 532 36.91 -11.33 35.28
C GLU A 532 36.50 -9.85 35.32
N ASN A 533 35.25 -9.55 35.69
CA ASN A 533 34.86 -8.30 36.37
C ASN A 533 33.36 -8.27 36.69
N CYS A 534 32.93 -9.15 37.60
CA CYS A 534 31.75 -8.89 38.43
C CYS A 534 31.65 -9.79 39.68
N ALA A 535 32.66 -10.61 39.97
CA ALA A 535 32.60 -11.68 40.96
C ALA A 535 33.09 -11.30 42.38
N GLN A 536 33.14 -10.01 42.74
CA GLN A 536 33.68 -9.59 44.05
C GLN A 536 32.67 -8.99 45.03
N GLN A 537 31.37 -9.01 44.72
CA GLN A 537 30.35 -8.72 45.72
C GLN A 537 29.19 -9.69 45.54
N LEU A 538 29.19 -10.76 46.34
CA LEU A 538 28.03 -11.51 46.87
C LEU A 538 28.49 -12.89 47.37
N SER A 539 29.45 -12.91 48.29
CA SER A 539 29.71 -14.09 49.13
C SER A 539 28.73 -14.07 50.32
N ALA A 540 27.51 -14.54 50.11
CA ALA A 540 26.58 -14.88 51.19
C ALA A 540 25.60 -15.99 50.75
N LYS A 541 25.85 -17.20 51.26
CA LYS A 541 24.97 -18.39 51.41
C LYS A 541 23.92 -18.70 50.31
N PRO A 542 24.10 -19.78 49.51
CA PRO A 542 23.14 -20.26 48.52
C PRO A 542 22.12 -21.26 49.12
N GLN A 543 21.40 -20.87 50.17
CA GLN A 543 20.36 -21.74 50.76
C GLN A 543 18.98 -21.09 50.91
N ALA A 544 18.83 -19.78 50.66
CA ALA A 544 17.53 -19.09 50.74
C ALA A 544 16.89 -18.80 49.36
N ALA A 545 17.64 -18.90 48.26
CA ALA A 545 17.17 -18.46 46.94
C ALA A 545 16.49 -19.55 46.09
N VAL A 546 16.58 -20.83 46.49
CA VAL A 546 15.96 -21.94 45.75
C VAL A 546 14.51 -22.17 46.20
N GLU A 547 14.14 -21.77 47.42
CA GLU A 547 12.78 -21.93 47.96
C GLU A 547 11.76 -20.90 47.41
N GLU A 548 12.20 -19.69 47.02
CA GLU A 548 11.30 -18.67 46.45
C GLU A 548 10.83 -18.97 45.01
N ALA A 549 11.48 -19.88 44.29
CA ALA A 549 11.17 -20.18 42.88
C ALA A 549 9.98 -21.16 42.70
N ALA A 550 9.48 -21.77 43.78
CA ALA A 550 8.48 -22.83 43.71
C ALA A 550 7.02 -22.32 43.75
N LEU A 551 6.78 -21.08 44.16
CA LEU A 551 5.44 -20.53 44.33
C LEU A 551 5.02 -19.68 43.13
N CYS A 552 3.78 -19.88 42.67
CA CYS A 552 3.22 -19.08 41.57
C CYS A 552 3.16 -17.59 41.99
N PRO A 553 3.66 -16.65 41.18
CA PRO A 553 3.69 -15.23 41.55
C PRO A 553 2.31 -14.56 41.54
N VAL A 554 1.27 -15.27 41.07
CA VAL A 554 -0.11 -14.79 41.00
C VAL A 554 -1.07 -15.85 41.53
N ILE A 555 -2.21 -15.42 42.09
CA ILE A 555 -3.26 -16.32 42.53
C ILE A 555 -3.88 -17.10 41.34
N PRO A 556 -4.42 -18.32 41.55
CA PRO A 556 -4.94 -19.18 40.47
C PRO A 556 -5.98 -18.50 39.58
N LYS A 557 -6.86 -17.67 40.15
CA LYS A 557 -7.86 -16.92 39.40
C LYS A 557 -7.23 -15.89 38.45
N ARG A 558 -6.19 -15.16 38.90
CA ARG A 558 -5.46 -14.24 38.02
C ARG A 558 -4.71 -15.01 36.94
N ALA A 559 -4.09 -16.14 37.28
CA ALA A 559 -3.45 -17.02 36.31
C ALA A 559 -4.42 -17.44 35.19
N ALA A 560 -5.66 -17.81 35.52
CA ALA A 560 -6.67 -18.19 34.52
C ALA A 560 -7.01 -17.04 33.55
N LEU A 561 -7.09 -15.80 34.04
CA LEU A 561 -7.33 -14.62 33.22
C LEU A 561 -6.15 -14.29 32.31
N LEU A 562 -4.92 -14.39 32.84
CA LEU A 562 -3.71 -14.18 32.06
C LEU A 562 -3.56 -15.26 30.99
N ASN A 563 -3.89 -16.51 31.27
CA ASN A 563 -3.90 -17.58 30.27
C ASN A 563 -4.91 -17.30 29.16
N ALA A 564 -6.09 -16.74 29.46
CA ALA A 564 -7.04 -16.33 28.42
C ALA A 564 -6.44 -15.26 27.47
N ILE A 565 -5.58 -14.36 27.97
CA ILE A 565 -4.83 -13.42 27.12
C ILE A 565 -3.80 -14.15 26.27
N LEU A 566 -3.06 -15.12 26.84
CA LEU A 566 -2.06 -15.91 26.09
C LEU A 566 -2.67 -16.74 24.96
N HIS A 567 -3.93 -17.15 25.10
CA HIS A 567 -4.67 -17.87 24.07
C HIS A 567 -5.27 -16.97 22.99
N SER A 568 -5.37 -15.65 23.22
CA SER A 568 -5.93 -14.72 22.23
C SER A 568 -5.04 -14.64 20.99
N ALA A 569 -5.67 -14.60 19.81
CA ALA A 569 -4.98 -14.34 18.56
C ALA A 569 -4.51 -12.88 18.52
N TYR A 570 -3.28 -12.65 18.06
CA TYR A 570 -2.71 -11.30 17.98
C TYR A 570 -1.80 -11.16 16.77
N SER A 571 -1.63 -9.93 16.31
CA SER A 571 -0.58 -9.51 15.41
C SER A 571 0.47 -8.68 16.15
N GLU A 572 1.72 -9.12 16.10
CA GLU A 572 2.86 -8.44 16.75
C GLU A 572 2.94 -6.94 16.41
N THR A 573 2.76 -6.59 15.13
CA THR A 573 2.83 -5.19 14.67
C THR A 573 1.79 -4.28 15.33
N PHE A 574 0.62 -4.82 15.65
CA PHE A 574 -0.48 -4.05 16.25
C PHE A 574 -0.51 -4.15 17.78
N LEU A 575 0.02 -5.23 18.37
CA LEU A 575 0.08 -5.41 19.82
C LEU A 575 1.20 -4.57 20.46
N LEU A 576 2.39 -4.53 19.85
CA LEU A 576 3.58 -3.87 20.40
C LEU A 576 3.36 -2.39 20.84
N PRO A 577 2.68 -1.53 20.06
CA PRO A 577 2.43 -0.14 20.48
C PRO A 577 1.58 -0.05 21.76
N HIS A 578 0.63 -0.97 21.96
CA HIS A 578 -0.28 -0.96 23.10
C HIS A 578 0.39 -1.47 24.39
N LEU A 579 1.30 -2.44 24.27
CA LEU A 579 2.08 -2.99 25.39
C LEU A 579 3.01 -1.96 26.04
N LYS A 580 3.47 -0.95 25.30
CA LYS A 580 4.28 0.18 25.84
C LYS A 580 3.53 1.01 26.88
N GLY A 581 2.21 0.99 26.86
CA GLY A 581 1.36 1.74 27.79
C GLY A 581 1.02 1.00 29.08
N ILE A 582 1.65 -0.14 29.37
CA ILE A 582 1.43 -0.92 30.60
C ILE A 582 2.41 -0.42 31.69
N PRO A 583 1.96 -0.24 32.95
CA PRO A 583 2.85 0.14 34.05
C PRO A 583 3.99 -0.87 34.29
N ALA A 584 5.18 -0.36 34.62
CA ALA A 584 6.39 -1.13 34.88
C ALA A 584 6.22 -2.27 35.91
N GLN A 585 5.42 -2.04 36.97
CA GLN A 585 5.13 -3.03 38.00
C GLN A 585 4.32 -4.21 37.45
N HIS A 586 3.32 -3.93 36.62
CA HIS A 586 2.48 -4.94 35.97
C HIS A 586 3.29 -5.75 34.94
N ILE A 587 4.19 -5.10 34.19
CA ILE A 587 5.09 -5.79 33.25
C ILE A 587 6.01 -6.75 33.99
N THR A 588 6.61 -6.32 35.10
CA THR A 588 7.49 -7.18 35.91
C THR A 588 6.74 -8.38 36.47
N LEU A 589 5.53 -8.18 37.02
CA LEU A 589 4.68 -9.26 37.53
C LEU A 589 4.30 -10.26 36.42
N PHE A 590 3.94 -9.75 35.24
CA PHE A 590 3.56 -10.61 34.13
C PHE A 590 4.76 -11.39 33.57
N LEU A 591 5.94 -10.77 33.46
CA LEU A 591 7.18 -11.46 33.09
C LEU A 591 7.58 -12.54 34.12
N GLN A 592 7.41 -12.28 35.41
CA GLN A 592 7.63 -13.29 36.46
C GLN A 592 6.67 -14.47 36.31
N TYR A 593 5.39 -14.20 36.00
CA TYR A 593 4.41 -15.25 35.76
C TYR A 593 4.73 -16.09 34.52
N LEU A 594 5.10 -15.46 33.40
CA LEU A 594 5.52 -16.17 32.19
C LEU A 594 6.78 -17.01 32.41
N TYR A 595 7.75 -16.47 33.15
CA TYR A 595 8.95 -17.22 33.53
C TYR A 595 8.61 -18.42 34.44
N PHE A 596 7.66 -18.28 35.37
CA PHE A 596 7.15 -19.38 36.17
C PHE A 596 6.49 -20.47 35.30
N LEU A 597 5.62 -20.08 34.35
CA LEU A 597 4.99 -21.03 33.41
C LEU A 597 6.05 -21.75 32.57
N TYR A 598 7.06 -21.02 32.11
CA TYR A 598 8.18 -21.57 31.36
C TYR A 598 8.95 -22.63 32.18
N LEU A 599 9.31 -22.33 33.44
CA LEU A 599 10.00 -23.29 34.32
C LEU A 599 9.16 -24.57 34.49
N LYS A 600 7.86 -24.42 34.72
CA LYS A 600 6.93 -25.55 34.83
C LYS A 600 6.76 -26.35 33.54
N CYS A 601 6.87 -25.72 32.37
CA CYS A 601 6.94 -26.45 31.10
C CYS A 601 8.23 -27.28 31.00
N SER A 602 9.36 -26.70 31.42
CA SER A 602 10.69 -27.31 31.28
C SER A 602 10.94 -28.48 32.24
N GLU A 603 10.22 -28.55 33.37
CA GLU A 603 10.27 -29.67 34.31
C GLU A 603 9.60 -30.94 33.74
N ASN A 604 8.69 -30.80 32.78
CA ASN A 604 7.95 -31.92 32.19
C ASN A 604 8.66 -32.49 30.96
N VAL A 605 8.81 -33.82 30.90
CA VAL A 605 9.45 -34.54 29.78
C VAL A 605 8.81 -34.22 28.42
N THR A 606 7.50 -33.96 28.40
CA THR A 606 6.74 -33.64 27.18
C THR A 606 6.79 -32.15 26.80
N MET A 607 7.45 -31.29 27.60
CA MET A 607 7.47 -29.83 27.40
C MET A 607 6.07 -29.19 27.32
N THR A 608 5.09 -29.81 27.99
CA THR A 608 3.69 -29.34 28.06
C THR A 608 3.28 -29.15 29.51
N LEU A 609 2.47 -28.13 29.78
CA LEU A 609 1.86 -27.95 31.09
C LEU A 609 0.71 -28.96 31.30
N PRO A 610 0.42 -29.36 32.55
CA PRO A 610 -0.81 -30.10 32.86
C PRO A 610 -2.04 -29.18 32.73
N GLY A 611 -3.21 -29.73 32.40
CA GLY A 611 -4.48 -28.99 32.30
C GLY A 611 -5.31 -29.35 31.06
N ILE A 612 -6.56 -28.84 31.00
CA ILE A 612 -7.47 -29.10 29.87
C ILE A 612 -7.09 -28.23 28.66
N HIS A 613 -6.69 -26.98 28.91
CA HIS A 613 -6.21 -26.04 27.87
C HIS A 613 -5.11 -25.11 28.44
N PRO A 614 -3.88 -25.59 28.65
CA PRO A 614 -2.81 -24.73 29.14
C PRO A 614 -2.10 -23.97 28.00
N PRO A 615 -1.46 -22.80 28.28
CA PRO A 615 -0.62 -22.11 27.31
C PRO A 615 0.52 -22.99 26.80
N THR A 616 0.80 -22.91 25.50
CA THR A 616 1.92 -23.65 24.89
C THR A 616 3.26 -22.96 25.17
N LEU A 617 4.35 -23.73 25.11
CA LEU A 617 5.71 -23.17 25.28
C LEU A 617 5.98 -22.03 24.27
N ASN A 618 5.54 -22.19 23.02
CA ASN A 618 5.69 -21.15 22.00
C ASN A 618 4.94 -19.87 22.37
N GLN A 619 3.68 -19.98 22.79
CA GLN A 619 2.92 -18.81 23.27
C GLN A 619 3.62 -18.12 24.44
N ILE A 620 4.15 -18.88 25.40
CA ILE A 620 4.87 -18.30 26.54
C ILE A 620 6.13 -17.56 26.06
N MET A 621 6.92 -18.17 25.18
CA MET A 621 8.15 -17.57 24.66
C MET A 621 7.87 -16.34 23.79
N ASP A 622 6.87 -16.38 22.93
CA ASP A 622 6.49 -15.26 22.08
C ASP A 622 6.06 -14.06 22.94
N TRP A 623 5.24 -14.28 23.98
CA TRP A 623 4.84 -13.22 24.90
C TRP A 623 5.99 -12.67 25.76
N ILE A 624 6.98 -13.50 26.13
CA ILE A 624 8.22 -13.01 26.77
C ILE A 624 8.97 -12.08 25.82
N CYS A 625 9.17 -12.48 24.55
CA CYS A 625 9.84 -11.66 23.54
C CYS A 625 9.10 -10.33 23.32
N LEU A 626 7.78 -10.37 23.11
CA LEU A 626 6.95 -9.18 22.88
C LEU A 626 7.02 -8.17 24.03
N LEU A 627 6.99 -8.64 25.28
CA LEU A 627 7.10 -7.76 26.45
C LEU A 627 8.48 -7.12 26.57
N LEU A 628 9.53 -7.89 26.27
CA LEU A 628 10.90 -7.37 26.26
C LEU A 628 11.08 -6.36 25.11
N ASP A 629 10.62 -6.64 23.90
CA ASP A 629 10.74 -5.73 22.75
C ASP A 629 9.96 -4.43 22.97
N ALA A 630 8.76 -4.51 23.56
CA ALA A 630 7.97 -3.32 23.86
C ALA A 630 8.59 -2.46 24.97
N ASN A 631 9.16 -3.07 26.02
CA ASN A 631 9.49 -2.38 27.27
C ASN A 631 10.96 -2.53 27.73
N PHE A 632 11.89 -2.92 26.85
CA PHE A 632 13.29 -3.21 27.18
C PHE A 632 13.95 -2.14 28.04
N THR A 633 13.85 -0.88 27.65
CA THR A 633 14.47 0.25 28.38
C THR A 633 13.93 0.40 29.79
N VAL A 634 12.63 0.15 30.00
CA VAL A 634 11.98 0.21 31.30
C VAL A 634 12.39 -0.99 32.15
N VAL A 635 12.36 -2.20 31.59
CA VAL A 635 12.67 -3.45 32.29
C VAL A 635 14.14 -3.50 32.74
N VAL A 636 15.08 -2.99 31.95
CA VAL A 636 16.51 -2.93 32.32
C VAL A 636 16.77 -1.98 33.49
N MET A 637 15.95 -0.94 33.67
CA MET A 637 16.10 0.05 34.73
C MET A 637 15.48 -0.39 36.07
N ILE A 638 14.74 -1.51 36.09
CA ILE A 638 14.08 -2.06 37.29
C ILE A 638 15.02 -3.06 37.98
N PRO A 639 15.47 -2.81 39.23
CA PRO A 639 16.37 -3.71 39.96
C PRO A 639 15.83 -5.14 40.12
N GLU A 640 14.52 -5.28 40.30
CA GLU A 640 13.81 -6.55 40.48
C GLU A 640 13.83 -7.41 39.21
N ALA A 641 13.83 -6.78 38.03
CA ALA A 641 13.87 -7.46 36.74
C ALA A 641 15.28 -7.97 36.38
N LYS A 642 16.34 -7.42 36.98
CA LYS A 642 17.73 -7.80 36.69
C LYS A 642 17.99 -9.29 36.91
N ARG A 643 17.46 -9.89 37.98
CA ARG A 643 17.62 -11.34 38.24
C ARG A 643 16.92 -12.17 37.17
N LEU A 644 15.69 -11.78 36.79
CA LEU A 644 14.89 -12.45 35.77
C LEU A 644 15.57 -12.39 34.39
N LEU A 645 16.09 -11.22 34.00
CA LEU A 645 16.84 -11.04 32.75
C LEU A 645 18.11 -11.89 32.69
N LEU A 646 18.85 -11.97 33.82
CA LEU A 646 20.04 -12.82 33.91
C LEU A 646 19.69 -14.31 33.76
N SER A 647 18.58 -14.76 34.34
CA SER A 647 18.10 -16.13 34.17
C SER A 647 17.68 -16.43 32.73
N LEU A 648 16.93 -15.53 32.10
CA LEU A 648 16.55 -15.63 30.68
C LEU A 648 17.78 -15.64 29.76
N TYR A 649 18.77 -14.78 30.03
CA TYR A 649 20.02 -14.75 29.26
C TYR A 649 20.82 -16.06 29.38
N LYS A 650 20.99 -16.58 30.59
CA LYS A 650 21.65 -17.88 30.80
C LYS A 650 20.94 -19.01 30.06
N PHE A 651 19.61 -18.99 30.08
CA PHE A 651 18.79 -19.94 29.35
C PHE A 651 18.98 -19.84 27.83
N VAL A 652 18.86 -18.64 27.24
CA VAL A 652 19.06 -18.42 25.81
C VAL A 652 20.46 -18.87 25.40
N LYS A 653 21.49 -18.59 26.20
CA LYS A 653 22.86 -19.07 25.97
C LYS A 653 22.93 -20.61 25.95
N SER A 654 22.23 -21.28 26.87
CA SER A 654 22.14 -22.74 26.91
C SER A 654 21.42 -23.30 25.67
N GLN A 655 20.30 -22.69 25.24
CA GLN A 655 19.56 -23.11 24.05
C GLN A 655 20.35 -22.90 22.75
N ILE A 656 21.08 -21.79 22.62
CA ILE A 656 21.97 -21.55 21.48
C ILE A 656 23.08 -22.61 21.43
N SER A 657 23.64 -22.98 22.59
CA SER A 657 24.62 -24.06 22.68
C SER A 657 24.01 -25.39 22.19
N ILE A 658 22.82 -25.75 22.65
CA ILE A 658 22.12 -26.96 22.21
C ILE A 658 21.85 -26.94 20.69
N CYS A 659 21.35 -25.82 20.16
CA CYS A 659 21.10 -25.68 18.72
C CYS A 659 22.41 -25.78 17.91
N SER A 660 23.51 -25.24 18.43
CA SER A 660 24.83 -25.36 17.79
C SER A 660 25.33 -26.80 17.76
N GLU A 661 25.11 -27.57 18.83
CA GLU A 661 25.44 -29.01 18.86
C GLU A 661 24.52 -29.82 17.94
N LEU A 662 23.22 -29.51 17.89
CA LEU A 662 22.28 -30.13 16.95
C LEU A 662 22.67 -29.87 15.49
N ASN A 663 23.11 -28.65 15.16
CA ASN A 663 23.62 -28.34 13.82
C ASN A 663 24.87 -29.15 13.46
N LYS A 664 25.77 -29.42 14.43
CA LYS A 664 26.92 -30.32 14.22
C LYS A 664 26.47 -31.75 13.89
N ILE A 665 25.39 -32.22 14.54
CA ILE A 665 24.80 -33.53 14.28
C ILE A 665 24.09 -33.57 12.92
N GLU A 666 23.44 -32.49 12.48
CA GLU A 666 22.77 -32.41 11.17
C GLU A 666 23.75 -32.63 10.01
N VAL A 667 24.96 -32.05 10.09
CA VAL A 667 26.02 -32.24 9.09
C VAL A 667 26.41 -33.72 9.00
N GLY A 668 26.62 -34.37 10.15
CA GLY A 668 26.91 -35.80 10.21
C GLY A 668 25.76 -36.67 9.70
N PHE A 669 24.50 -36.28 9.96
CA PHE A 669 23.32 -36.98 9.47
C PHE A 669 23.18 -36.86 7.95
N ARG A 670 23.48 -35.68 7.38
CA ARG A 670 23.48 -35.44 5.93
C ARG A 670 24.57 -36.24 5.21
N GLU A 671 25.75 -36.35 5.80
CA GLU A 671 26.83 -37.20 5.30
C GLU A 671 26.47 -38.70 5.38
N LEU A 672 25.87 -39.15 6.48
CA LEU A 672 25.36 -40.51 6.59
C LEU A 672 24.27 -40.81 5.55
N GLN A 673 23.38 -39.86 5.29
CA GLN A 673 22.34 -40.00 4.28
C GLN A 673 22.93 -40.08 2.87
N LYS A 674 23.99 -39.30 2.59
CA LYS A 674 24.74 -39.33 1.33
C LYS A 674 25.53 -40.63 1.15
N LEU A 675 26.20 -41.12 2.18
CA LEU A 675 26.88 -42.42 2.18
C LEU A 675 25.91 -43.58 2.00
N ASN A 676 24.69 -43.49 2.53
CA ASN A 676 23.66 -44.49 2.34
C ASN A 676 23.09 -44.47 0.90
N GLN A 677 23.00 -43.29 0.27
CA GLN A 677 22.66 -43.16 -1.15
C GLN A 677 23.77 -43.70 -2.06
N GLU A 678 25.04 -43.45 -1.74
CA GLU A 678 26.20 -43.97 -2.50
C GLU A 678 26.36 -45.49 -2.35
N LYS A 679 26.03 -46.06 -1.19
CA LYS A 679 25.99 -47.53 -1.00
C LYS A 679 24.97 -48.23 -1.90
N ASN A 680 23.84 -47.58 -2.19
CA ASN A 680 22.82 -48.11 -3.08
C ASN A 680 23.20 -48.00 -4.58
N ASN A 681 24.26 -47.26 -4.92
CA ASN A 681 24.72 -47.03 -6.30
C ASN A 681 26.03 -47.78 -6.66
N ARG A 682 26.55 -48.65 -5.79
CA ARG A 682 27.69 -49.51 -6.17
C ARG A 682 27.19 -50.72 -6.98
N GLU A 683 27.34 -50.63 -8.30
CA GLU A 683 27.32 -51.80 -9.17
C GLU A 683 28.38 -52.82 -8.70
N LEU A 684 28.03 -54.12 -8.78
CA LEU A 684 28.68 -55.25 -8.09
C LEU A 684 30.13 -55.55 -8.52
N TYR A 685 30.73 -54.77 -9.43
CA TYR A 685 32.15 -54.84 -9.72
C TYR A 685 32.65 -53.52 -10.32
N SER A 686 33.92 -53.21 -10.08
CA SER A 686 34.65 -52.14 -10.78
C SER A 686 35.96 -52.72 -11.29
N ILE A 687 36.34 -52.38 -12.53
CA ILE A 687 37.63 -52.74 -13.11
C ILE A 687 38.47 -51.47 -13.15
N GLU A 688 39.53 -51.46 -12.36
CA GLU A 688 40.53 -50.38 -12.34
C GLU A 688 41.79 -50.86 -13.06
N VAL A 689 42.28 -50.06 -14.01
CA VAL A 689 43.54 -50.33 -14.73
C VAL A 689 44.64 -49.55 -14.04
N LEU A 690 45.59 -50.28 -13.45
CA LEU A 690 46.82 -49.72 -12.89
C LEU A 690 47.92 -49.79 -13.96
N GLU A 691 48.35 -48.63 -14.46
CA GLU A 691 49.59 -48.54 -15.23
C GLU A 691 50.78 -48.58 -14.26
N LEU A 692 51.58 -49.64 -14.36
CA LEU A 692 52.84 -49.77 -13.66
C LEU A 692 53.96 -49.23 -14.55
N PHE A 693 54.46 -48.02 -14.23
CA PHE A 693 55.77 -47.52 -14.65
C PHE A 693 56.46 -46.79 -13.51
#